data_AF-A0A412N7X2-F1
#
_entry.id   AF-A0A412N7X2-F1
#
_cell.length_a   1.000
_cell.length_b   1.000
_cell.length_c   1.000
_cell.angle_alpha   90.00
_cell.angle_beta   90.00
_cell.angle_gamma   90.00
#
_symmetry.space_group_name_H-M   'P 1'
#
loop_
_entity.id
_entity.type
_entity.pdbx_description
1 polymer ?
#
loop_
_entity_poly.entity_id
_entity_poly.type
_entity_poly.pdbx_seq_one_letter_code
_entity_poly.pdbx_strand_id
1 'polypeptide(L)'
;MKNFLGLLLLLSLTGQPHAQASEATDNSIPSAVTHHSGNTSDTSIEDLLKLRKKYPLKPAKATKAEVQRAIDFIKTFDTAKMETVKIEDTRKLAAAIRALAYAAQENLPEGSEFSPYLDRVLNDGVIERIPAFPYNSYTDVRVVPVDFLSALPVCTPEQQGRLIESVKGLMEFYKLNQKDAILKRTVNSDYLYNVLPHLFVCALHNPDNAQAAEDLRSFSRYLSACTQYVPGEKDILKPDGTGFHHKIHYNGYMYSYRTWVEYMGRLKGTAFRITRDAYQRMSKAIVSVYLMATSSASDTEHFYANSLAGRHPLYGLDVNFSKALFRELVEIGGDMDGKEFDPELAAYYNAFFKTDHYKGVTPRKLDGFYQFNYSPAGIYRQANWVATMRCPTTRFWGGEIYNKTNRFGRYQSHGTLEVLYEGSLAASGYPYKDKKSAEKGGWDWNVMPGTTTVHYTDWKSMLPNGNNADRFDQWSHTTNFAGALAWGDCGLFAAAFDQDDKWGSQRFVPTHLSFCKSVFAIDGMLFSMGSGVSAQGEYPDEWITATNLFQSVTDGKASTIVNGKPLTEGDSLSIASSKDTWIVNPCSTGYFIPAGNDPLIVRYGKQTTPSSFGLTEQGMGTMTAAKAYLLHGAKPVQKKYQFLVVPATTAERMRTDAKRFVRKGGIFEVKQQQDSLHIVKHTPSHTTAYALFAPATGLNEGALLASDTELLLLERITGKQLSIAVCNPDLRPQSDKYFGWVSTPTTATLTFHGTWTLDETSAAEALSVTHTDGQTRVTVVLEDGFPRYLNFIEKK
;
A
#
# COMPACT_ATOMS: atom_id res chain seq x y z
N MET A 1 -17.24 -38.65 -27.89
CA MET A 1 -16.26 -38.34 -28.96
C MET A 1 -16.18 -36.83 -29.05
N LYS A 2 -15.26 -36.23 -28.29
CA LYS A 2 -13.91 -35.79 -28.70
C LYS A 2 -13.91 -34.37 -29.30
N ASN A 3 -13.59 -33.44 -28.40
CA ASN A 3 -12.63 -32.34 -28.51
C ASN A 3 -12.87 -31.10 -29.38
N PHE A 4 -12.35 -30.00 -28.81
CA PHE A 4 -11.99 -28.69 -29.37
C PHE A 4 -13.09 -27.65 -29.53
N LEU A 5 -13.26 -26.80 -28.50
CA LEU A 5 -13.10 -25.34 -28.60
C LEU A 5 -13.18 -24.75 -27.18
N GLY A 6 -12.08 -24.19 -26.69
CA GLY A 6 -11.99 -23.62 -25.35
C GLY A 6 -10.72 -22.80 -25.21
N LEU A 7 -10.61 -21.72 -25.99
CA LEU A 7 -9.52 -20.75 -25.88
C LEU A 7 -9.94 -19.40 -26.49
N LEU A 8 -10.81 -18.65 -25.82
CA LEU A 8 -11.05 -17.22 -26.09
C LEU A 8 -11.96 -16.64 -25.00
N LEU A 9 -11.37 -16.17 -23.90
CA LEU A 9 -11.98 -15.21 -22.97
C LEU A 9 -10.87 -14.58 -22.12
N LEU A 10 -9.93 -13.93 -22.82
CA LEU A 10 -9.14 -12.81 -22.32
C LEU A 10 -9.67 -11.58 -23.05
N LEU A 11 -10.84 -11.10 -22.63
CA LEU A 11 -11.35 -9.80 -23.02
C LEU A 11 -11.48 -8.98 -21.75
N SER A 12 -10.59 -8.00 -21.67
CA SER A 12 -10.67 -6.85 -20.79
C SER A 12 -12.09 -6.28 -20.80
N LEU A 13 -12.68 -6.16 -19.60
CA LEU A 13 -13.77 -5.22 -19.38
C LEU A 13 -13.21 -3.79 -19.45
N THR A 14 -12.85 -3.37 -20.66
CA THR A 14 -12.64 -1.98 -21.05
C THR A 14 -13.90 -1.52 -21.78
N GLY A 15 -14.97 -1.30 -21.01
CA GLY A 15 -16.07 -0.45 -21.45
C GLY A 15 -15.70 1.00 -21.20
N GLN A 16 -14.92 1.61 -22.09
CA GLN A 16 -14.97 3.06 -22.25
C GLN A 16 -16.03 3.35 -23.31
N PRO A 17 -17.04 4.20 -23.04
CA PRO A 17 -17.94 4.62 -24.08
C PRO A 17 -17.18 5.52 -25.05
N HIS A 18 -17.03 5.06 -26.29
CA HIS A 18 -16.89 5.93 -27.44
C HIS A 18 -18.12 6.83 -27.51
N ALA A 19 -18.01 8.04 -26.96
CA ALA A 19 -18.89 9.15 -27.27
C ALA A 19 -18.01 10.25 -27.88
N GLN A 20 -18.41 10.67 -29.07
CA GLN A 20 -17.76 11.63 -29.95
C GLN A 20 -17.22 12.84 -29.19
N ALA A 21 -15.91 13.06 -29.28
CA ALA A 21 -15.31 14.38 -29.13
C ALA A 21 -14.96 14.87 -30.54
N SER A 22 -15.98 15.25 -31.30
CA SER A 22 -15.80 16.19 -32.40
C SER A 22 -15.87 17.59 -31.80
N GLU A 23 -14.73 18.15 -31.40
CA GLU A 23 -14.58 19.59 -31.28
C GLU A 23 -13.09 19.95 -31.37
N ALA A 24 -12.77 20.65 -32.48
CA ALA A 24 -11.54 21.37 -32.80
C ALA A 24 -10.23 20.56 -32.85
N THR A 25 -10.07 19.77 -33.91
CA THR A 25 -8.77 19.60 -34.56
C THR A 25 -8.37 20.93 -35.21
N ASP A 26 -7.52 21.71 -34.55
CA ASP A 26 -6.71 22.72 -35.23
C ASP A 26 -5.30 22.15 -35.37
N ASN A 27 -5.07 21.48 -36.50
CA ASN A 27 -3.75 21.03 -36.93
C ASN A 27 -2.97 22.27 -37.41
N SER A 28 -2.37 22.98 -36.47
CA SER A 28 -1.23 23.85 -36.75
C SER A 28 -0.15 23.56 -35.73
N ILE A 29 0.98 23.06 -36.20
CA ILE A 29 2.24 23.00 -35.44
C ILE A 29 2.53 24.42 -34.96
N PRO A 30 2.51 24.74 -33.65
CA PRO A 30 2.93 26.05 -33.19
C PRO A 30 4.45 26.07 -33.23
N SER A 31 4.98 26.84 -34.17
CA SER A 31 6.36 27.32 -34.18
C SER A 31 6.74 27.89 -32.81
N ALA A 32 7.89 27.43 -32.32
CA ALA A 32 8.73 27.96 -31.26
C ALA A 32 8.12 29.09 -30.40
N VAL A 33 7.72 28.73 -29.17
CA VAL A 33 7.60 29.70 -28.08
C VAL A 33 9.03 30.09 -27.68
N THR A 34 9.46 31.28 -28.11
CA THR A 34 10.70 31.92 -27.66
C THR A 34 10.56 32.35 -26.20
N HIS A 35 11.04 31.51 -25.28
CA HIS A 35 11.32 31.93 -23.91
C HIS A 35 12.62 32.73 -23.87
N HIS A 36 12.58 33.87 -23.18
CA HIS A 36 13.70 34.77 -22.98
C HIS A 36 14.96 34.04 -22.49
N SER A 37 16.02 34.17 -23.28
CA SER A 37 17.37 33.68 -23.02
C SER A 37 18.02 34.42 -21.85
N GLY A 38 17.87 33.88 -20.64
CA GLY A 38 18.82 34.11 -19.55
C GLY A 38 19.94 33.09 -19.64
N ASN A 39 21.21 33.53 -19.54
CA ASN A 39 22.48 32.77 -19.54
C ASN A 39 22.43 31.36 -18.90
N THR A 40 21.87 30.35 -19.58
CA THR A 40 21.70 28.97 -19.09
C THR A 40 22.24 27.90 -20.05
N SER A 41 22.86 28.29 -21.17
CA SER A 41 23.35 27.34 -22.19
C SER A 41 24.58 26.55 -21.75
N ASP A 42 25.55 27.19 -21.10
CA ASP A 42 26.88 26.60 -20.96
C ASP A 42 26.94 25.54 -19.84
N THR A 43 26.26 25.79 -18.71
CA THR A 43 26.22 24.85 -17.57
C THR A 43 25.37 23.60 -17.86
N SER A 44 24.28 23.74 -18.62
CA SER A 44 23.42 22.60 -18.99
C SER A 44 24.16 21.59 -19.88
N ILE A 45 24.99 22.08 -20.81
CA ILE A 45 25.77 21.24 -21.72
C ILE A 45 26.95 20.59 -20.98
N GLU A 46 27.62 21.32 -20.08
CA GLU A 46 28.67 20.75 -19.24
C GLU A 46 28.13 19.59 -18.40
N ASP A 47 26.97 19.78 -17.76
CA ASP A 47 26.33 18.75 -16.95
C ASP A 47 25.82 17.56 -17.79
N LEU A 48 25.31 17.81 -19.00
CA LEU A 48 24.99 16.74 -19.97
C LEU A 48 26.22 15.87 -20.24
N LEU A 49 27.38 16.48 -20.53
CA LEU A 49 28.61 15.75 -20.80
C LEU A 49 29.11 14.97 -19.58
N LYS A 50 28.99 15.54 -18.37
CA LYS A 50 29.26 14.83 -17.11
C LYS A 50 28.35 13.60 -16.95
N LEU A 51 27.06 13.74 -17.24
CA LEU A 51 26.10 12.63 -17.18
C LEU A 51 26.42 11.54 -18.19
N ARG A 52 26.80 11.87 -19.43
CA ARG A 52 27.23 10.87 -20.43
C ARG A 52 28.46 10.10 -19.99
N LYS A 53 29.43 10.80 -19.39
CA LYS A 53 30.64 10.17 -18.83
C LYS A 53 30.31 9.23 -17.67
N LYS A 54 29.37 9.63 -16.79
CA LYS A 54 28.94 8.84 -15.64
C LYS A 54 28.07 7.64 -16.05
N TYR A 55 27.26 7.80 -17.10
CA TYR A 55 26.31 6.80 -17.60
C TYR A 55 26.53 6.54 -19.10
N PRO A 56 27.67 5.93 -19.49
CA PRO A 56 27.97 5.65 -20.89
C PRO A 56 26.99 4.61 -21.46
N LEU A 57 26.85 4.60 -22.79
CA LEU A 57 26.13 3.55 -23.50
C LEU A 57 26.75 2.18 -23.19
N LYS A 58 25.90 1.18 -22.97
CA LYS A 58 26.36 -0.19 -22.74
C LYS A 58 26.59 -0.87 -24.09
N PRO A 59 27.75 -1.52 -24.32
CA PRO A 59 28.01 -2.25 -25.54
C PRO A 59 27.02 -3.41 -25.72
N ALA A 60 26.73 -3.74 -26.99
CA ALA A 60 25.96 -4.92 -27.33
C ALA A 60 26.70 -6.18 -26.86
N LYS A 61 25.93 -7.21 -26.50
CA LYS A 61 26.46 -8.53 -26.11
C LYS A 61 25.66 -9.59 -26.82
N ALA A 62 26.31 -10.59 -27.40
CA ALA A 62 25.65 -11.78 -27.96
C ALA A 62 26.60 -12.98 -27.97
N THR A 63 26.03 -14.17 -28.10
CA THR A 63 26.75 -15.43 -28.35
C THR A 63 26.89 -15.66 -29.85
N LYS A 64 27.86 -16.48 -30.27
CA LYS A 64 28.01 -16.90 -31.69
C LYS A 64 26.71 -17.48 -32.26
N ALA A 65 25.97 -18.24 -31.45
CA ALA A 65 24.69 -18.81 -31.85
C ALA A 65 23.58 -17.74 -32.04
N GLU A 66 23.59 -16.67 -31.25
CA GLU A 66 22.68 -15.53 -31.46
C GLU A 66 23.02 -14.76 -32.73
N VAL A 67 24.32 -14.56 -33.03
CA VAL A 67 24.78 -13.92 -34.27
C VAL A 67 24.32 -14.72 -35.48
N GLN A 68 24.51 -16.04 -35.48
CA GLN A 68 24.04 -16.89 -36.59
C GLN A 68 22.52 -16.82 -36.76
N ARG A 69 21.77 -16.88 -35.65
CA ARG A 69 20.30 -16.72 -35.69
C ARG A 69 19.88 -15.36 -36.25
N ALA A 70 20.63 -14.30 -35.97
CA ALA A 70 20.35 -12.99 -36.53
C ALA A 70 20.52 -13.00 -38.05
N ILE A 71 21.61 -13.59 -38.56
CA ILE A 71 21.85 -13.74 -40.00
C ILE A 71 20.73 -14.54 -40.69
N ASP A 72 20.27 -15.63 -40.07
CA ASP A 72 19.19 -16.44 -40.64
C ASP A 72 17.84 -15.68 -40.61
N PHE A 73 17.61 -14.90 -39.56
CA PHE A 73 16.42 -14.07 -39.42
C PHE A 73 16.36 -12.96 -40.48
N ILE A 74 17.43 -12.18 -40.68
CA ILE A 74 17.42 -11.05 -41.63
C ILE A 74 17.23 -11.49 -43.10
N LYS A 75 17.60 -12.73 -43.43
CA LYS A 75 17.38 -13.32 -44.77
C LYS A 75 15.90 -13.61 -45.05
N THR A 76 15.12 -13.83 -44.01
CA THR A 76 13.72 -14.29 -44.11
C THR A 76 12.71 -13.23 -43.67
N PHE A 77 13.14 -12.21 -42.94
CA PHE A 77 12.28 -11.14 -42.45
C PHE A 77 12.15 -10.01 -43.49
N ASP A 78 10.97 -9.93 -44.13
CA ASP A 78 10.65 -8.88 -45.12
C ASP A 78 10.09 -7.63 -44.43
N THR A 79 10.94 -6.60 -44.29
CA THR A 79 10.64 -5.32 -43.64
C THR A 79 9.58 -4.48 -44.37
N ALA A 80 9.36 -4.69 -45.66
CA ALA A 80 8.51 -3.81 -46.49
C ALA A 80 7.01 -4.19 -46.47
N LYS A 81 6.66 -5.42 -46.10
CA LYS A 81 5.30 -5.97 -46.31
C LYS A 81 4.39 -5.99 -45.08
N MET A 82 4.85 -5.51 -43.92
CA MET A 82 4.10 -5.64 -42.66
C MET A 82 3.36 -4.36 -42.32
N GLU A 83 2.03 -4.39 -42.18
CA GLU A 83 1.28 -3.23 -41.69
C GLU A 83 1.49 -3.03 -40.17
N THR A 84 1.63 -4.12 -39.41
CA THR A 84 1.93 -4.13 -37.99
C THR A 84 2.89 -5.28 -37.68
N VAL A 85 3.88 -5.04 -36.80
CA VAL A 85 4.84 -6.08 -36.40
C VAL A 85 4.28 -6.89 -35.24
N LYS A 86 4.25 -8.21 -35.38
CA LYS A 86 3.82 -9.11 -34.28
C LYS A 86 4.85 -9.09 -33.16
N ILE A 87 4.38 -9.22 -31.91
CA ILE A 87 5.25 -9.18 -30.72
C ILE A 87 6.41 -10.21 -30.77
N GLU A 88 6.17 -11.40 -31.32
CA GLU A 88 7.20 -12.43 -31.49
C GLU A 88 8.29 -12.00 -32.48
N ASP A 89 7.90 -11.32 -33.55
CA ASP A 89 8.82 -10.82 -34.56
C ASP A 89 9.55 -9.57 -34.07
N THR A 90 8.90 -8.74 -33.26
CA THR A 90 9.54 -7.64 -32.53
C THR A 90 10.69 -8.13 -31.65
N ARG A 91 10.48 -9.19 -30.86
CA ARG A 91 11.54 -9.78 -30.02
C ARG A 91 12.73 -10.26 -30.85
N LYS A 92 12.45 -10.96 -31.95
CA LYS A 92 13.49 -11.49 -32.85
C LYS A 92 14.24 -10.36 -33.56
N LEU A 93 13.53 -9.34 -34.02
CA LEU A 93 14.11 -8.16 -34.67
C LEU A 93 15.07 -7.43 -33.75
N ALA A 94 14.63 -7.09 -32.52
CA ALA A 94 15.49 -6.41 -31.56
C ALA A 94 16.72 -7.26 -31.20
N ALA A 95 16.53 -8.55 -30.94
CA ALA A 95 17.63 -9.48 -30.66
C ALA A 95 18.61 -9.61 -31.84
N ALA A 96 18.11 -9.59 -33.09
CA ALA A 96 18.94 -9.63 -34.28
C ALA A 96 19.77 -8.35 -34.43
N ILE A 97 19.17 -7.18 -34.23
CA ILE A 97 19.90 -5.90 -34.26
C ILE A 97 20.98 -5.86 -33.17
N ARG A 98 20.68 -6.28 -31.93
CA ARG A 98 21.68 -6.43 -30.86
C ARG A 98 22.82 -7.35 -31.28
N ALA A 99 22.51 -8.52 -31.83
CA ALA A 99 23.53 -9.52 -32.16
C ALA A 99 24.42 -9.08 -33.33
N LEU A 100 23.85 -8.44 -34.35
CA LEU A 100 24.62 -7.84 -35.45
C LEU A 100 25.47 -6.66 -34.97
N ALA A 101 24.95 -5.82 -34.07
CA ALA A 101 25.73 -4.75 -33.45
C ALA A 101 26.91 -5.30 -32.64
N TYR A 102 26.71 -6.40 -31.91
CA TYR A 102 27.79 -7.11 -31.23
C TYR A 102 28.83 -7.65 -32.24
N ALA A 103 28.40 -8.26 -33.34
CA ALA A 103 29.31 -8.76 -34.37
C ALA A 103 30.13 -7.61 -35.00
N ALA A 104 29.52 -6.45 -35.24
CA ALA A 104 30.20 -5.25 -35.72
C ALA A 104 31.22 -4.73 -34.70
N GLN A 105 30.83 -4.66 -33.42
CA GLN A 105 31.70 -4.25 -32.31
C GLN A 105 32.95 -5.14 -32.18
N GLU A 106 32.79 -6.46 -32.34
CA GLU A 106 33.86 -7.44 -32.20
C GLU A 106 34.63 -7.70 -33.51
N ASN A 107 34.32 -6.97 -34.59
CA ASN A 107 34.90 -7.15 -35.92
C ASN A 107 34.75 -8.57 -36.50
N LEU A 108 33.60 -9.22 -36.24
CA LEU A 108 33.24 -10.49 -36.86
C LEU A 108 32.73 -10.26 -38.30
N PRO A 109 32.88 -11.23 -39.22
CA PRO A 109 32.42 -11.09 -40.61
C PRO A 109 30.94 -10.70 -40.74
N GLU A 110 30.09 -11.27 -39.89
CA GLU A 110 28.65 -11.01 -39.83
C GLU A 110 28.32 -9.55 -39.45
N GLY A 111 29.26 -8.84 -38.82
CA GLY A 111 29.11 -7.43 -38.45
C GLY A 111 28.95 -6.50 -39.64
N SER A 112 29.41 -6.91 -40.83
CA SER A 112 29.22 -6.15 -42.08
C SER A 112 27.73 -5.99 -42.47
N GLU A 113 26.85 -6.88 -42.01
CA GLU A 113 25.41 -6.83 -42.26
C GLU A 113 24.67 -5.84 -41.34
N PHE A 114 25.29 -5.39 -40.24
CA PHE A 114 24.63 -4.56 -39.24
C PHE A 114 24.10 -3.23 -39.80
N SER A 115 25.01 -2.42 -40.34
CA SER A 115 24.68 -1.05 -40.78
C SER A 115 23.65 -1.04 -41.93
N PRO A 116 23.83 -1.83 -43.01
CA PRO A 116 22.84 -1.88 -44.09
C PRO A 116 21.46 -2.37 -43.62
N TYR A 117 21.43 -3.35 -42.71
CA TYR A 117 20.17 -3.88 -42.20
C TYR A 117 19.47 -2.88 -41.28
N LEU A 118 20.21 -2.18 -40.41
CA LEU A 118 19.64 -1.13 -39.57
C LEU A 118 19.02 0.00 -40.42
N ASP A 119 19.73 0.45 -41.45
CA ASP A 119 19.19 1.49 -42.36
C ASP A 119 17.91 1.02 -43.04
N ARG A 120 17.83 -0.24 -43.48
CA ARG A 120 16.61 -0.82 -44.03
C ARG A 120 15.46 -0.81 -43.02
N VAL A 121 15.71 -1.26 -41.78
CA VAL A 121 14.71 -1.28 -40.70
C VAL A 121 14.18 0.14 -40.42
N LEU A 122 15.07 1.13 -40.38
CA LEU A 122 14.72 2.53 -40.12
C LEU A 122 14.03 3.21 -41.31
N ASN A 123 14.44 2.91 -42.55
CA ASN A 123 13.82 3.48 -43.76
C ASN A 123 12.41 2.95 -43.98
N ASP A 124 12.20 1.66 -43.68
CA ASP A 124 10.90 1.03 -43.81
C ASP A 124 9.97 1.36 -42.62
N GLY A 125 10.44 2.08 -41.58
CA GLY A 125 9.65 2.41 -40.40
C GLY A 125 9.16 1.17 -39.64
N VAL A 126 10.00 0.13 -39.51
CA VAL A 126 9.59 -1.15 -38.90
C VAL A 126 9.31 -0.99 -37.42
N ILE A 127 10.10 -0.18 -36.71
CA ILE A 127 9.98 -0.01 -35.25
C ILE A 127 8.70 0.77 -34.91
N GLU A 128 8.33 1.75 -35.72
CA GLU A 128 7.13 2.57 -35.60
C GLU A 128 5.84 1.76 -35.80
N ARG A 129 5.94 0.62 -36.50
CA ARG A 129 4.84 -0.34 -36.71
C ARG A 129 4.74 -1.39 -35.60
N ILE A 130 5.57 -1.32 -34.56
CA ILE A 130 5.46 -2.16 -33.37
C ILE A 130 4.34 -1.58 -32.47
N PRO A 131 3.36 -2.39 -32.04
CA PRO A 131 2.33 -1.92 -31.13
C PRO A 131 2.92 -1.58 -29.75
N ALA A 132 2.33 -0.60 -29.07
CA ALA A 132 2.70 -0.26 -27.71
C ALA A 132 2.63 -1.49 -26.77
N PHE A 133 3.64 -1.66 -25.93
CA PHE A 133 3.67 -2.78 -24.99
C PHE A 133 2.72 -2.55 -23.82
N PRO A 134 1.93 -3.55 -23.41
CA PRO A 134 1.32 -3.55 -22.09
C PRO A 134 2.41 -3.41 -21.02
N TYR A 135 2.27 -2.46 -20.08
CA TYR A 135 3.31 -2.20 -19.08
C TYR A 135 3.55 -3.38 -18.14
N ASN A 136 2.59 -4.29 -18.01
CA ASN A 136 2.72 -5.54 -17.25
C ASN A 136 3.39 -6.67 -18.04
N SER A 137 3.72 -6.49 -19.33
CA SER A 137 4.57 -7.40 -20.09
C SER A 137 6.05 -7.12 -19.80
N TYR A 138 6.46 -7.37 -18.55
CA TYR A 138 7.78 -6.98 -18.03
C TYR A 138 8.94 -7.42 -18.91
N THR A 139 8.85 -8.58 -19.57
CA THR A 139 9.90 -9.05 -20.49
C THR A 139 9.98 -8.18 -21.75
N ASP A 140 8.86 -7.89 -22.40
CA ASP A 140 8.84 -7.17 -23.68
C ASP A 140 9.27 -5.72 -23.48
N VAL A 141 8.62 -5.04 -22.53
CA VAL A 141 8.85 -3.62 -22.27
C VAL A 141 10.28 -3.34 -21.80
N ARG A 142 10.97 -4.30 -21.17
CA ARG A 142 12.34 -4.13 -20.68
C ARG A 142 13.41 -4.58 -21.64
N VAL A 143 13.20 -5.69 -22.34
CA VAL A 143 14.25 -6.33 -23.15
C VAL A 143 14.31 -5.72 -24.54
N VAL A 144 13.15 -5.55 -25.20
CA VAL A 144 13.11 -5.10 -26.60
C VAL A 144 13.77 -3.71 -26.77
N PRO A 145 13.46 -2.69 -25.96
CA PRO A 145 14.09 -1.38 -26.12
C PRO A 145 15.58 -1.41 -25.77
N VAL A 146 15.99 -2.23 -24.80
CA VAL A 146 17.41 -2.40 -24.44
C VAL A 146 18.19 -2.99 -25.60
N ASP A 147 17.63 -4.01 -26.26
CA ASP A 147 18.29 -4.66 -27.40
C ASP A 147 18.49 -3.67 -28.56
N PHE A 148 17.47 -2.86 -28.90
CA PHE A 148 17.64 -1.77 -29.87
C PHE A 148 18.70 -0.75 -29.43
N LEU A 149 18.56 -0.19 -28.22
CA LEU A 149 19.45 0.87 -27.72
C LEU A 149 20.90 0.39 -27.51
N SER A 150 21.13 -0.92 -27.36
CA SER A 150 22.47 -1.50 -27.26
C SER A 150 23.29 -1.38 -28.55
N ALA A 151 22.65 -1.10 -29.69
CA ALA A 151 23.31 -0.91 -30.97
C ALA A 151 23.92 0.49 -31.15
N LEU A 152 23.53 1.46 -30.33
CA LEU A 152 23.98 2.86 -30.44
C LEU A 152 25.52 3.04 -30.48
N PRO A 153 26.34 2.29 -29.73
CA PRO A 153 27.81 2.45 -29.74
C PRO A 153 28.48 2.21 -31.10
N VAL A 154 27.86 1.44 -31.99
CA VAL A 154 28.41 1.11 -33.33
C VAL A 154 27.69 1.82 -34.47
N CYS A 155 26.69 2.65 -34.15
CA CYS A 155 25.93 3.44 -35.12
C CYS A 155 26.68 4.72 -35.52
N THR A 156 26.46 5.20 -36.74
CA THR A 156 26.80 6.58 -37.11
C THR A 156 25.91 7.58 -36.34
N PRO A 157 26.29 8.87 -36.22
CA PRO A 157 25.43 9.87 -35.57
C PRO A 157 24.02 9.97 -36.17
N GLU A 158 23.88 9.80 -37.49
CA GLU A 158 22.58 9.78 -38.16
C GLU A 158 21.75 8.55 -37.73
N GLN A 159 22.36 7.36 -37.74
CA GLN A 159 21.71 6.13 -37.28
C GLN A 159 21.33 6.22 -35.80
N GLN A 160 22.19 6.81 -34.96
CA GLN A 160 21.90 7.04 -33.54
C GLN A 160 20.65 7.92 -33.38
N GLY A 161 20.59 9.06 -34.07
CA GLY A 161 19.44 9.96 -34.01
C GLY A 161 18.15 9.26 -34.43
N ARG A 162 18.18 8.59 -35.58
CA ARG A 162 17.00 7.88 -36.11
C ARG A 162 16.54 6.73 -35.22
N LEU A 163 17.47 5.89 -34.74
CA LEU A 163 17.14 4.77 -33.85
C LEU A 163 16.58 5.25 -32.50
N ILE A 164 17.15 6.33 -31.94
CA ILE A 164 16.63 6.95 -30.72
C ILE A 164 15.20 7.46 -30.94
N GLU A 165 14.91 8.16 -32.05
CA GLU A 165 13.57 8.64 -32.34
C GLU A 165 12.55 7.49 -32.52
N SER A 166 12.93 6.41 -33.21
CA SER A 166 12.09 5.22 -33.32
C SER A 166 11.78 4.59 -31.95
N VAL A 167 12.80 4.46 -31.08
CA VAL A 167 12.61 3.92 -29.72
C VAL A 167 11.82 4.88 -28.83
N LYS A 168 11.98 6.21 -28.98
CA LYS A 168 11.16 7.21 -28.31
C LYS A 168 9.68 7.04 -28.64
N GLY A 169 9.35 6.80 -29.91
CA GLY A 169 7.98 6.47 -30.33
C GLY A 169 7.45 5.22 -29.63
N LEU A 170 8.22 4.12 -29.68
CA LEU A 170 7.85 2.85 -29.06
C LEU A 170 7.63 2.95 -27.53
N MET A 171 8.43 3.79 -26.86
CA MET A 171 8.40 4.00 -25.41
C MET A 171 7.51 5.15 -24.96
N GLU A 172 6.67 5.70 -25.86
CA GLU A 172 5.76 6.80 -25.54
C GLU A 172 6.47 8.05 -24.94
N PHE A 173 7.66 8.38 -25.44
CA PHE A 173 8.48 9.50 -24.96
C PHE A 173 7.73 10.84 -24.99
N TYR A 174 6.74 10.99 -25.87
CA TYR A 174 5.86 12.17 -25.93
C TYR A 174 5.19 12.50 -24.57
N LYS A 175 5.02 11.51 -23.67
CA LYS A 175 4.51 11.74 -22.30
C LYS A 175 5.38 12.72 -21.51
N LEU A 176 6.69 12.79 -21.77
CA LEU A 176 7.60 13.76 -21.13
C LEU A 176 7.23 15.22 -21.43
N ASN A 177 6.44 15.46 -22.47
CA ASN A 177 6.01 16.80 -22.90
C ASN A 177 4.54 17.09 -22.56
N GLN A 178 3.82 16.14 -21.94
CA GLN A 178 2.44 16.35 -21.53
C GLN A 178 2.32 17.35 -20.37
N LYS A 179 1.23 18.14 -20.39
CA LYS A 179 0.88 19.03 -19.29
C LYS A 179 0.66 18.25 -18.00
N ASP A 180 1.03 18.85 -16.87
CA ASP A 180 0.94 18.24 -15.54
C ASP A 180 -0.46 17.72 -15.20
N ALA A 181 -1.52 18.41 -15.65
CA ALA A 181 -2.90 17.99 -15.47
C ALA A 181 -3.27 16.69 -16.22
N ILE A 182 -2.61 16.41 -17.36
CA ILE A 182 -2.78 15.16 -18.12
C ILE A 182 -1.98 14.05 -17.44
N LEU A 183 -0.73 14.33 -17.03
CA LEU A 183 0.11 13.39 -16.29
C LEU A 183 -0.55 12.94 -14.99
N LYS A 184 -1.15 13.87 -14.24
CA LYS A 184 -1.91 13.58 -13.02
C LYS A 184 -3.04 12.56 -13.24
N ARG A 185 -3.58 12.43 -14.46
CA ARG A 185 -4.65 11.47 -14.80
C ARG A 185 -4.14 10.15 -15.36
N THR A 186 -2.90 10.10 -15.81
CA THR A 186 -2.36 9.01 -16.65
C THR A 186 -1.07 8.39 -16.13
N VAL A 187 -0.48 8.95 -15.07
CA VAL A 187 0.67 8.37 -14.38
C VAL A 187 0.35 6.93 -13.94
N ASN A 188 1.34 6.05 -14.07
CA ASN A 188 1.19 4.62 -13.85
C ASN A 188 2.48 4.06 -13.24
N SER A 189 2.36 3.32 -12.15
CA SER A 189 3.51 2.77 -11.41
C SER A 189 4.32 1.75 -12.22
N ASP A 190 3.68 0.89 -13.02
CA ASP A 190 4.37 -0.04 -13.91
C ASP A 190 5.12 0.68 -15.03
N TYR A 191 4.54 1.74 -15.61
CA TYR A 191 5.24 2.56 -16.60
C TYR A 191 6.50 3.19 -16.01
N LEU A 192 6.41 3.79 -14.81
CA LEU A 192 7.59 4.36 -14.16
C LEU A 192 8.65 3.31 -13.87
N TYR A 193 8.25 2.13 -13.39
CA TYR A 193 9.18 1.04 -13.09
C TYR A 193 9.87 0.46 -14.32
N ASN A 194 9.14 0.34 -15.44
CA ASN A 194 9.60 -0.37 -16.61
C ASN A 194 10.24 0.53 -17.66
N VAL A 195 9.75 1.77 -17.82
CA VAL A 195 10.05 2.58 -19.01
C VAL A 195 11.06 3.70 -18.73
N LEU A 196 11.12 4.25 -17.51
CA LEU A 196 12.10 5.31 -17.15
C LEU A 196 13.54 5.01 -17.59
N PRO A 197 14.05 3.76 -17.48
CA PRO A 197 15.39 3.45 -17.96
C PRO A 197 15.63 3.74 -19.43
N HIS A 198 14.63 3.48 -20.28
CA HIS A 198 14.72 3.67 -21.72
C HIS A 198 14.59 5.16 -22.09
N LEU A 199 13.68 5.88 -21.42
CA LEU A 199 13.51 7.33 -21.61
C LEU A 199 14.80 8.08 -21.26
N PHE A 200 15.46 7.71 -20.16
CA PHE A 200 16.72 8.33 -19.78
C PHE A 200 17.83 8.10 -20.80
N VAL A 201 17.96 6.89 -21.35
CA VAL A 201 18.98 6.60 -22.39
C VAL A 201 18.70 7.42 -23.64
N CYS A 202 17.43 7.48 -24.08
CA CYS A 202 17.03 8.27 -25.25
C CYS A 202 17.29 9.77 -25.05
N ALA A 203 17.00 10.30 -23.86
CA ALA A 203 17.24 11.70 -23.53
C ALA A 203 18.74 12.03 -23.45
N LEU A 204 19.50 11.20 -22.73
CA LEU A 204 20.92 11.45 -22.47
C LEU A 204 21.78 11.35 -23.72
N HIS A 205 21.52 10.37 -24.58
CA HIS A 205 22.41 9.98 -25.68
C HIS A 205 21.94 10.45 -27.07
N ASN A 206 21.01 11.40 -27.15
CA ASN A 206 20.69 12.07 -28.41
C ASN A 206 21.96 12.72 -29.01
N PRO A 207 22.33 12.46 -30.28
CA PRO A 207 23.57 12.98 -30.85
C PRO A 207 23.62 14.51 -30.91
N ASP A 208 22.47 15.19 -30.96
CA ASP A 208 22.41 16.64 -30.80
C ASP A 208 22.40 17.02 -29.31
N ASN A 209 23.44 17.71 -28.87
CA ASN A 209 23.58 18.13 -27.48
C ASN A 209 22.48 19.11 -27.02
N ALA A 210 22.00 19.99 -27.90
CA ALA A 210 20.94 20.93 -27.56
C ALA A 210 19.62 20.18 -27.34
N GLN A 211 19.30 19.23 -28.22
CA GLN A 211 18.12 18.37 -28.06
C GLN A 211 18.25 17.44 -26.84
N ALA A 212 19.43 16.86 -26.59
CA ALA A 212 19.67 16.03 -25.41
C ALA A 212 19.44 16.80 -24.09
N ALA A 213 19.90 18.05 -24.02
CA ALA A 213 19.67 18.90 -22.86
C ALA A 213 18.18 19.19 -22.65
N GLU A 214 17.43 19.46 -23.73
CA GLU A 214 15.98 19.69 -23.64
C GLU A 214 15.20 18.41 -23.28
N ASP A 215 15.60 17.27 -23.84
CA ASP A 215 15.05 15.96 -23.51
C ASP A 215 15.27 15.63 -22.01
N LEU A 216 16.44 15.96 -21.44
CA LEU A 216 16.73 15.80 -20.01
C LEU A 216 15.92 16.76 -19.13
N ARG A 217 15.67 18.00 -19.55
CA ARG A 217 14.75 18.92 -18.85
C ARG A 217 13.33 18.36 -18.83
N SER A 218 12.88 17.83 -19.96
CA SER A 218 11.56 17.20 -20.10
C SER A 218 11.44 15.93 -19.24
N PHE A 219 12.50 15.12 -19.20
CA PHE A 219 12.60 13.96 -18.31
C PHE A 219 12.53 14.36 -16.82
N SER A 220 13.29 15.38 -16.41
CA SER A 220 13.25 15.91 -15.04
C SER A 220 11.88 16.44 -14.64
N ARG A 221 11.25 17.22 -15.53
CA ARG A 221 9.88 17.72 -15.33
C ARG A 221 8.90 16.56 -15.21
N TYR A 222 9.00 15.54 -16.07
CA TYR A 222 8.15 14.36 -16.02
C TYR A 222 8.29 13.60 -14.69
N LEU A 223 9.52 13.34 -14.23
CA LEU A 223 9.78 12.73 -12.93
C LEU A 223 9.14 13.53 -11.79
N SER A 224 9.27 14.86 -11.85
CA SER A 224 8.73 15.77 -10.84
C SER A 224 7.20 15.82 -10.86
N ALA A 225 6.60 15.97 -12.04
CA ALA A 225 5.17 16.06 -12.24
C ALA A 225 4.43 14.76 -11.89
N CYS A 226 5.07 13.59 -12.07
CA CYS A 226 4.46 12.32 -11.69
C CYS A 226 4.23 12.19 -10.17
N THR A 227 4.94 12.96 -9.34
CA THR A 227 4.81 12.91 -7.86
C THR A 227 3.56 13.63 -7.34
N GLN A 228 2.81 14.32 -8.20
CA GLN A 228 1.59 15.01 -7.77
C GLN A 228 0.65 14.06 -7.05
N TYR A 229 0.03 14.52 -5.96
CA TYR A 229 -1.01 13.73 -5.30
C TYR A 229 -2.20 13.57 -6.24
N VAL A 230 -2.51 12.32 -6.56
CA VAL A 230 -3.56 11.96 -7.51
C VAL A 230 -4.83 11.60 -6.75
N PRO A 231 -5.98 12.25 -7.01
CA PRO A 231 -7.24 11.94 -6.36
C PRO A 231 -7.72 10.51 -6.63
N GLY A 232 -8.59 10.01 -5.73
CA GLY A 232 -9.39 8.83 -5.98
C GLY A 232 -8.61 7.54 -6.08
N GLU A 233 -9.01 6.70 -7.04
CA GLU A 233 -8.46 5.36 -7.24
C GLU A 233 -7.19 5.34 -8.13
N LYS A 234 -6.78 6.45 -8.73
CA LYS A 234 -5.67 6.42 -9.70
C LYS A 234 -4.29 6.29 -9.04
N ASP A 235 -3.36 5.68 -9.75
CA ASP A 235 -1.92 5.68 -9.46
C ASP A 235 -1.39 7.14 -9.31
N ILE A 236 -0.39 7.46 -8.50
CA ILE A 236 0.29 6.63 -7.50
C ILE A 236 0.13 7.29 -6.13
N LEU A 237 0.75 8.45 -5.92
CA LEU A 237 0.87 9.04 -4.58
C LEU A 237 -0.44 9.65 -4.09
N LYS A 238 -0.72 9.46 -2.79
CA LYS A 238 -1.80 10.12 -2.07
C LYS A 238 -1.28 11.09 -1.01
N PRO A 239 -2.12 12.06 -0.58
CA PRO A 239 -1.73 13.05 0.41
C PRO A 239 -1.23 12.46 1.73
N ASP A 240 -1.67 11.27 2.15
CA ASP A 240 -1.22 10.59 3.39
C ASP A 240 0.09 9.78 3.21
N GLY A 241 0.66 9.80 2.00
CA GLY A 241 1.89 9.09 1.64
C GLY A 241 1.67 7.64 1.19
N THR A 242 0.43 7.16 1.13
CA THR A 242 0.13 5.86 0.50
C THR A 242 0.36 5.90 -1.01
N GLY A 243 0.71 4.75 -1.59
CA GLY A 243 0.94 4.57 -3.02
C GLY A 243 -0.05 3.60 -3.67
N PHE A 244 -0.67 4.02 -4.76
CA PHE A 244 -1.79 3.32 -5.37
C PHE A 244 -1.38 2.53 -6.60
N HIS A 245 -1.97 1.33 -6.72
CA HIS A 245 -2.06 0.57 -7.95
C HIS A 245 -3.28 -0.36 -7.86
N HIS A 246 -3.84 -0.78 -9.01
CA HIS A 246 -5.10 -1.56 -9.03
C HIS A 246 -6.23 -0.89 -8.22
N LYS A 247 -6.35 0.44 -8.36
CA LYS A 247 -7.42 1.27 -7.81
C LYS A 247 -7.37 1.59 -6.30
N ILE A 248 -6.34 1.13 -5.59
CA ILE A 248 -6.24 1.26 -4.13
C ILE A 248 -4.77 1.36 -3.67
N HIS A 249 -4.52 1.68 -2.39
CA HIS A 249 -3.21 1.49 -1.75
C HIS A 249 -2.68 0.06 -1.90
N TYR A 250 -1.49 -0.07 -2.49
CA TYR A 250 -0.90 -1.37 -2.78
C TYR A 250 0.64 -1.36 -2.67
N ASN A 251 1.16 -1.66 -1.48
CA ASN A 251 2.60 -1.74 -1.19
C ASN A 251 3.39 -2.62 -2.15
N GLY A 252 2.85 -3.78 -2.55
CA GLY A 252 3.50 -4.71 -3.48
C GLY A 252 3.89 -4.13 -4.85
N TYR A 253 3.25 -3.03 -5.30
CA TYR A 253 3.60 -2.33 -6.54
C TYR A 253 4.53 -1.13 -6.33
N MET A 254 4.81 -0.77 -5.07
CA MET A 254 5.69 0.35 -4.75
C MET A 254 7.17 0.02 -4.93
N TYR A 255 7.51 -1.16 -5.48
CA TYR A 255 8.81 -1.37 -6.13
C TYR A 255 9.10 -0.30 -7.20
N SER A 256 8.06 0.33 -7.76
CA SER A 256 8.18 1.41 -8.72
C SER A 256 8.94 2.63 -8.18
N TYR A 257 8.88 2.86 -6.85
CA TYR A 257 9.65 3.92 -6.20
C TYR A 257 11.15 3.74 -6.36
N ARG A 258 11.64 2.50 -6.48
CA ARG A 258 13.08 2.22 -6.66
C ARG A 258 13.62 2.85 -7.92
N THR A 259 12.99 2.54 -9.05
CA THR A 259 13.39 3.10 -10.35
C THR A 259 13.15 4.60 -10.36
N TRP A 260 12.07 5.08 -9.72
CA TRP A 260 11.82 6.51 -9.67
C TRP A 260 12.94 7.27 -8.94
N VAL A 261 13.29 6.85 -7.73
CA VAL A 261 14.35 7.49 -6.92
C VAL A 261 15.73 7.30 -7.56
N GLU A 262 16.04 6.12 -8.10
CA GLU A 262 17.30 5.90 -8.83
C GLU A 262 17.47 6.95 -9.92
N TYR A 263 16.44 7.20 -10.73
CA TYR A 263 16.54 8.15 -11.84
C TYR A 263 16.44 9.62 -11.40
N MET A 264 15.83 9.93 -10.26
CA MET A 264 16.00 11.23 -9.61
C MET A 264 17.45 11.44 -9.15
N GLY A 265 18.06 10.42 -8.54
CA GLY A 265 19.45 10.43 -8.07
C GLY A 265 20.47 10.52 -9.19
N ARG A 266 20.16 9.99 -10.38
CA ARG A 266 20.98 10.18 -11.58
C ARG A 266 21.12 11.65 -12.00
N LEU A 267 20.13 12.48 -11.73
CA LEU A 267 20.10 13.90 -12.08
C LEU A 267 20.62 14.82 -10.95
N LYS A 268 20.86 14.27 -9.75
CA LYS A 268 21.41 14.99 -8.59
C LYS A 268 22.73 15.68 -8.95
N GLY A 269 22.94 16.91 -8.48
CA GLY A 269 24.17 17.67 -8.72
C GLY A 269 24.29 18.24 -10.14
N THR A 270 23.19 18.30 -10.88
CA THR A 270 23.14 18.88 -12.23
C THR A 270 22.03 19.89 -12.37
N ALA A 271 22.07 20.70 -13.43
CA ALA A 271 20.97 21.57 -13.85
C ALA A 271 19.64 20.82 -14.11
N PHE A 272 19.65 19.48 -14.24
CA PHE A 272 18.48 18.66 -14.53
C PHE A 272 17.85 18.01 -13.28
N ARG A 273 18.29 18.33 -12.06
CA ARG A 273 17.70 17.78 -10.83
C ARG A 273 16.19 18.06 -10.72
N ILE A 274 15.47 17.18 -10.03
CA ILE A 274 14.03 17.32 -9.78
C ILE A 274 13.68 18.52 -8.88
N THR A 275 12.40 18.85 -8.80
CA THR A 275 11.91 19.95 -7.95
C THR A 275 11.85 19.58 -6.46
N ARG A 276 11.86 20.58 -5.59
CA ARG A 276 11.75 20.43 -4.13
C ARG A 276 10.45 19.73 -3.71
N ASP A 277 9.33 20.13 -4.31
CA ASP A 277 8.02 19.49 -4.06
C ASP A 277 8.03 18.00 -4.41
N ALA A 278 8.66 17.64 -5.52
CA ALA A 278 8.75 16.25 -5.95
C ALA A 278 9.58 15.42 -4.96
N TYR A 279 10.69 15.97 -4.48
CA TYR A 279 11.47 15.36 -3.41
C TYR A 279 10.64 15.17 -2.15
N GLN A 280 9.97 16.20 -1.66
CA GLN A 280 9.17 16.12 -0.43
C GLN A 280 8.05 15.07 -0.52
N ARG A 281 7.35 14.99 -1.65
CA ARG A 281 6.29 13.99 -1.86
C ARG A 281 6.86 12.56 -1.92
N MET A 282 7.99 12.35 -2.58
CA MET A 282 8.65 11.04 -2.60
C MET A 282 9.21 10.65 -1.23
N SER A 283 9.83 11.59 -0.51
CA SER A 283 10.31 11.41 0.85
C SER A 283 9.19 10.97 1.78
N LYS A 284 8.03 11.64 1.71
CA LYS A 284 6.84 11.25 2.47
C LYS A 284 6.38 9.83 2.10
N ALA A 285 6.27 9.53 0.81
CA ALA A 285 5.81 8.22 0.35
C ALA A 285 6.70 7.06 0.83
N ILE A 286 8.01 7.24 0.80
CA ILE A 286 8.97 6.21 1.21
C ILE A 286 8.98 6.05 2.73
N VAL A 287 8.99 7.16 3.47
CA VAL A 287 8.88 7.12 4.94
C VAL A 287 7.59 6.44 5.38
N SER A 288 6.45 6.70 4.71
CA SER A 288 5.17 6.05 5.02
C SER A 288 5.22 4.52 4.89
N VAL A 289 5.88 3.98 3.86
CA VAL A 289 6.03 2.53 3.69
C VAL A 289 6.83 1.90 4.85
N TYR A 290 7.90 2.56 5.29
CA TYR A 290 8.67 2.09 6.46
C TYR A 290 7.94 2.30 7.79
N LEU A 291 7.13 3.34 7.93
CA LEU A 291 6.28 3.55 9.12
C LEU A 291 5.21 2.45 9.26
N MET A 292 4.79 1.81 8.17
CA MET A 292 3.89 0.64 8.23
C MET A 292 4.61 -0.68 8.55
N ALA A 293 5.95 -0.71 8.53
CA ALA A 293 6.74 -1.95 8.58
C ALA A 293 7.70 -2.02 9.77
N THR A 294 8.05 -3.22 10.22
CA THR A 294 9.09 -3.41 11.26
C THR A 294 10.42 -2.77 10.85
N SER A 295 11.22 -2.34 11.83
CA SER A 295 12.60 -1.87 11.59
C SER A 295 13.57 -3.05 11.53
N SER A 296 14.70 -2.89 10.83
CA SER A 296 15.69 -3.94 10.63
C SER A 296 17.05 -3.33 10.27
N ALA A 297 18.15 -3.92 10.75
CA ALA A 297 19.49 -3.46 10.36
C ALA A 297 19.90 -3.86 8.93
N SER A 298 19.11 -4.73 8.28
CA SER A 298 19.37 -5.27 6.95
C SER A 298 18.41 -4.70 5.90
N ASP A 299 18.62 -5.02 4.61
CA ASP A 299 17.65 -4.71 3.55
C ASP A 299 16.42 -5.65 3.59
N THR A 300 16.47 -6.68 4.41
CA THR A 300 15.41 -7.68 4.61
C THR A 300 14.77 -7.49 5.99
N GLU A 301 13.65 -8.17 6.24
CA GLU A 301 12.97 -8.16 7.55
C GLU A 301 12.33 -6.81 7.95
N HIS A 302 12.08 -5.97 6.94
CA HIS A 302 11.14 -4.86 7.04
C HIS A 302 9.76 -5.36 6.58
N PHE A 303 8.94 -5.82 7.52
CA PHE A 303 7.65 -6.42 7.21
C PHE A 303 6.49 -5.53 7.62
N TYR A 304 5.57 -5.28 6.68
CA TYR A 304 4.23 -4.76 6.98
C TYR A 304 3.22 -5.91 7.14
N ALA A 305 2.07 -5.61 7.74
CA ALA A 305 1.05 -6.59 8.06
C ALA A 305 0.46 -7.30 6.82
N ASN A 306 -0.09 -8.51 7.02
CA ASN A 306 -0.70 -9.30 5.96
C ASN A 306 -1.90 -8.60 5.33
N SER A 307 -2.64 -7.81 6.10
CA SER A 307 -3.70 -6.95 5.56
C SER A 307 -3.21 -5.93 4.53
N LEU A 308 -1.90 -5.65 4.40
CA LEU A 308 -1.32 -4.72 3.43
C LEU A 308 -0.64 -5.42 2.22
N ALA A 309 -0.74 -6.76 2.13
CA ALA A 309 0.01 -7.57 1.17
C ALA A 309 -0.61 -7.68 -0.24
N GLY A 310 -1.79 -7.11 -0.45
CA GLY A 310 -2.59 -7.32 -1.67
C GLY A 310 -2.79 -8.81 -1.97
N ARG A 311 -2.61 -9.24 -3.22
CA ARG A 311 -2.76 -10.65 -3.63
C ARG A 311 -1.62 -11.60 -3.22
N HIS A 312 -0.68 -11.15 -2.38
CA HIS A 312 0.48 -11.95 -1.96
C HIS A 312 0.52 -12.14 -0.44
N PRO A 313 -0.58 -12.66 0.16
CA PRO A 313 -0.69 -12.79 1.61
C PRO A 313 0.42 -13.69 2.18
N LEU A 314 0.87 -13.37 3.39
CA LEU A 314 1.81 -14.13 4.20
C LEU A 314 3.25 -14.27 3.65
N TYR A 315 3.54 -13.84 2.41
CA TYR A 315 4.89 -13.91 1.82
C TYR A 315 5.32 -12.68 1.01
N GLY A 316 4.41 -11.77 0.68
CA GLY A 316 4.68 -10.50 -0.01
C GLY A 316 4.63 -9.32 0.96
N LEU A 317 5.29 -9.45 2.11
CA LEU A 317 5.18 -8.53 3.25
C LEU A 317 6.37 -7.55 3.34
N ASP A 318 7.42 -7.78 2.56
CA ASP A 318 8.65 -6.98 2.60
C ASP A 318 8.49 -5.60 1.97
N VAL A 319 9.17 -4.62 2.57
CA VAL A 319 9.43 -3.32 1.95
C VAL A 319 10.41 -3.47 0.78
N ASN A 320 9.96 -3.14 -0.43
CA ASN A 320 10.79 -3.25 -1.65
C ASN A 320 11.53 -1.93 -1.93
N PHE A 321 12.34 -1.49 -0.98
CA PHE A 321 13.19 -0.31 -1.09
C PHE A 321 14.46 -0.55 -0.25
N SER A 322 15.65 -0.26 -0.79
CA SER A 322 16.91 -0.65 -0.13
C SER A 322 17.54 0.51 0.65
N LYS A 323 18.44 0.17 1.58
CA LYS A 323 19.35 1.10 2.27
C LYS A 323 20.08 1.99 1.28
N ALA A 324 20.61 1.42 0.20
CA ALA A 324 21.35 2.19 -0.80
C ALA A 324 20.47 3.24 -1.47
N LEU A 325 19.23 2.89 -1.85
CA LEU A 325 18.28 3.82 -2.45
C LEU A 325 17.77 4.87 -1.44
N PHE A 326 17.61 4.49 -0.16
CA PHE A 326 17.25 5.45 0.89
C PHE A 326 18.39 6.47 1.10
N ARG A 327 19.64 6.03 1.14
CA ARG A 327 20.79 6.95 1.17
C ARG A 327 20.84 7.85 -0.06
N GLU A 328 20.58 7.32 -1.24
CA GLU A 328 20.50 8.13 -2.45
C GLU A 328 19.41 9.21 -2.33
N LEU A 329 18.23 8.88 -1.79
CA LEU A 329 17.18 9.87 -1.50
C LEU A 329 17.63 10.95 -0.50
N VAL A 330 18.29 10.54 0.59
CA VAL A 330 18.85 11.46 1.60
C VAL A 330 19.85 12.44 0.96
N GLU A 331 20.69 11.96 0.04
CA GLU A 331 21.65 12.79 -0.69
C GLU A 331 20.97 13.70 -1.73
N ILE A 332 19.87 13.26 -2.38
CA ILE A 332 19.08 14.12 -3.27
C ILE A 332 18.56 15.34 -2.51
N GLY A 333 18.05 15.14 -1.29
CA GLY A 333 17.60 16.25 -0.45
C GLY A 333 18.74 17.20 -0.05
N GLY A 334 19.91 16.63 0.28
CA GLY A 334 21.13 17.40 0.58
C GLY A 334 21.56 18.29 -0.59
N ASP A 335 21.62 17.74 -1.80
CA ASP A 335 22.00 18.46 -3.03
C ASP A 335 21.14 19.71 -3.26
N MET A 336 19.84 19.62 -2.99
CA MET A 336 18.92 20.75 -3.14
C MET A 336 19.22 21.90 -2.17
N ASP A 337 19.84 21.60 -1.02
CA ASP A 337 20.18 22.56 0.02
C ASP A 337 21.66 22.95 0.03
N GLY A 338 22.45 22.48 -0.95
CA GLY A 338 23.91 22.67 -0.96
C GLY A 338 24.61 21.95 0.20
N LYS A 339 24.03 20.85 0.69
CA LYS A 339 24.55 20.01 1.78
C LYS A 339 24.88 18.62 1.26
N GLU A 340 25.61 17.84 2.05
CA GLU A 340 25.89 16.44 1.72
C GLU A 340 24.63 15.56 1.80
N PHE A 341 23.74 15.85 2.77
CA PHE A 341 22.53 15.08 3.01
C PHE A 341 21.41 15.92 3.64
N ASP A 342 20.15 15.46 3.50
CA ASP A 342 19.00 15.93 4.27
C ASP A 342 19.03 15.36 5.71
N PRO A 343 19.18 16.20 6.75
CA PRO A 343 19.28 15.72 8.14
C PRO A 343 17.98 15.08 8.65
N GLU A 344 16.80 15.46 8.14
CA GLU A 344 15.54 14.87 8.57
C GLU A 344 15.40 13.45 8.03
N LEU A 345 15.66 13.23 6.74
CA LEU A 345 15.62 11.89 6.16
C LEU A 345 16.77 11.01 6.67
N ALA A 346 17.93 11.59 6.96
CA ALA A 346 19.03 10.89 7.62
C ALA A 346 18.63 10.35 9.01
N ALA A 347 17.85 11.12 9.78
CA ALA A 347 17.32 10.67 11.07
C ALA A 347 16.35 9.50 10.93
N TYR A 348 15.49 9.51 9.89
CA TYR A 348 14.65 8.37 9.55
C TYR A 348 15.46 7.16 9.12
N TYR A 349 16.48 7.35 8.28
CA TYR A 349 17.38 6.28 7.84
C TYR A 349 18.04 5.59 9.04
N ASN A 350 18.65 6.36 9.95
CA ASN A 350 19.29 5.82 11.15
C ASN A 350 18.29 5.03 12.02
N ALA A 351 17.04 5.50 12.11
CA ALA A 351 15.99 4.85 12.90
C ALA A 351 15.47 3.55 12.28
N PHE A 352 15.08 3.57 10.99
CA PHE A 352 14.56 2.38 10.31
C PHE A 352 15.62 1.29 10.19
N PHE A 353 16.86 1.68 9.88
CA PHE A 353 17.97 0.75 9.68
C PHE A 353 18.80 0.49 10.93
N LYS A 354 18.36 0.97 12.11
CA LYS A 354 18.99 0.76 13.42
C LYS A 354 20.52 0.96 13.37
N THR A 355 20.94 2.07 12.78
CA THR A 355 22.34 2.36 12.44
C THR A 355 22.71 3.79 12.82
N ASP A 356 24.01 4.08 12.87
CA ASP A 356 24.60 5.40 13.10
C ASP A 356 25.30 5.96 11.84
N HIS A 357 24.93 5.47 10.64
CA HIS A 357 25.58 5.80 9.38
C HIS A 357 25.78 7.31 9.19
N TYR A 358 24.74 8.11 9.43
CA TYR A 358 24.84 9.56 9.49
C TYR A 358 25.23 9.99 10.90
N LYS A 359 26.54 10.09 11.16
CA LYS A 359 27.08 10.44 12.48
C LYS A 359 26.64 11.83 12.92
N GLY A 360 26.32 11.99 14.20
CA GLY A 360 25.81 13.25 14.76
C GLY A 360 24.34 13.54 14.46
N VAL A 361 23.66 12.69 13.68
CA VAL A 361 22.22 12.77 13.44
C VAL A 361 21.49 11.80 14.37
N THR A 362 20.77 12.35 15.35
CA THR A 362 19.93 11.57 16.27
C THR A 362 18.85 10.82 15.49
N PRO A 363 18.71 9.49 15.66
CA PRO A 363 17.64 8.73 15.03
C PRO A 363 16.25 9.29 15.36
N ARG A 364 15.36 9.34 14.38
CA ARG A 364 13.99 9.78 14.57
C ARG A 364 13.26 8.84 15.56
N LYS A 365 12.50 9.41 16.50
CA LYS A 365 11.57 8.61 17.34
C LYS A 365 10.43 8.10 16.46
N LEU A 366 10.33 6.77 16.33
CA LEU A 366 9.30 6.11 15.54
C LEU A 366 8.08 5.67 16.36
N ASP A 367 8.20 5.60 17.69
CA ASP A 367 7.09 5.23 18.57
C ASP A 367 5.94 6.24 18.46
N GLY A 368 4.73 5.72 18.30
CA GLY A 368 3.53 6.53 18.13
C GLY A 368 2.51 5.88 17.21
N PHE A 369 1.41 6.59 17.00
CA PHE A 369 0.31 6.19 16.14
C PHE A 369 0.34 6.98 14.83
N TYR A 370 0.14 6.27 13.72
CA TYR A 370 0.12 6.81 12.36
C TYR A 370 -1.17 6.37 11.67
N GLN A 371 -1.80 7.28 10.94
CA GLN A 371 -3.03 7.01 10.20
C GLN A 371 -2.78 7.07 8.69
N PHE A 372 -3.44 6.18 7.96
CA PHE A 372 -3.39 6.09 6.49
C PHE A 372 -4.82 5.82 5.98
N ASN A 373 -5.62 6.88 5.88
CA ASN A 373 -7.05 6.77 5.54
C ASN A 373 -7.32 6.59 4.04
N TYR A 374 -6.33 6.86 3.17
CA TYR A 374 -6.32 6.32 1.80
C TYR A 374 -5.90 4.82 1.77
N SER A 375 -5.87 4.16 2.93
CA SER A 375 -5.68 2.72 3.11
C SER A 375 -6.49 2.18 4.30
N PRO A 376 -7.70 2.71 4.57
CA PRO A 376 -8.41 2.72 5.86
C PRO A 376 -7.69 1.97 7.00
N ALA A 377 -6.53 2.50 7.41
CA ALA A 377 -5.61 1.82 8.30
C ALA A 377 -5.07 2.72 9.41
N GLY A 378 -4.89 2.11 10.59
CA GLY A 378 -4.15 2.66 11.70
C GLY A 378 -2.93 1.81 12.00
N ILE A 379 -1.79 2.44 12.23
CA ILE A 379 -0.52 1.79 12.56
C ILE A 379 -0.05 2.31 13.93
N TYR A 380 0.17 1.40 14.88
CA TYR A 380 0.76 1.74 16.17
C TYR A 380 2.14 1.11 16.30
N ARG A 381 3.17 1.94 16.44
CA ARG A 381 4.56 1.50 16.60
C ARG A 381 5.00 1.72 18.03
N GLN A 382 5.68 0.74 18.61
CA GLN A 382 6.36 0.94 19.88
C GLN A 382 7.51 -0.06 20.04
N ALA A 383 8.66 0.45 20.47
CA ALA A 383 9.86 -0.34 20.66
C ALA A 383 10.18 -1.18 19.42
N ASN A 384 10.13 -2.50 19.52
CA ASN A 384 10.47 -3.44 18.45
C ASN A 384 9.26 -4.07 17.76
N TRP A 385 8.07 -3.46 17.85
CA TRP A 385 6.87 -4.01 17.22
C TRP A 385 6.01 -2.94 16.55
N VAL A 386 5.19 -3.41 15.61
CA VAL A 386 4.24 -2.62 14.84
C VAL A 386 2.91 -3.36 14.84
N ALA A 387 1.84 -2.67 15.25
CA ALA A 387 0.47 -3.15 15.16
C ALA A 387 -0.26 -2.47 14.00
N THR A 388 -1.00 -3.23 13.20
CA THR A 388 -1.78 -2.73 12.05
C THR A 388 -3.26 -3.09 12.22
N MET A 389 -4.12 -2.09 12.07
CA MET A 389 -5.56 -2.28 11.95
C MET A 389 -6.05 -1.84 10.58
N ARG A 390 -6.90 -2.65 9.94
CA ARG A 390 -7.46 -2.33 8.61
C ARG A 390 -8.85 -2.95 8.43
N CYS A 391 -9.75 -2.23 7.76
CA CYS A 391 -11.07 -2.71 7.35
C CYS A 391 -11.38 -2.23 5.92
N PRO A 392 -12.00 -3.04 5.04
CA PRO A 392 -12.39 -2.57 3.72
C PRO A 392 -13.56 -1.58 3.79
N THR A 393 -13.76 -0.84 2.71
CA THR A 393 -14.92 0.03 2.47
C THR A 393 -15.53 -0.26 1.09
N THR A 394 -16.47 0.56 0.63
CA THR A 394 -16.92 0.51 -0.77
C THR A 394 -15.89 1.04 -1.79
N ARG A 395 -14.78 1.63 -1.33
CA ARG A 395 -13.69 2.21 -2.17
C ARG A 395 -12.31 1.67 -1.85
N PHE A 396 -12.18 0.88 -0.80
CA PHE A 396 -10.95 0.21 -0.42
C PHE A 396 -11.19 -1.29 -0.21
N TRP A 397 -10.80 -2.14 -1.17
CA TRP A 397 -10.85 -3.59 -0.99
C TRP A 397 -9.86 -4.08 0.08
N GLY A 398 -10.20 -5.22 0.69
CA GLY A 398 -9.46 -5.83 1.79
C GLY A 398 -8.52 -6.97 1.41
N GLY A 399 -8.81 -7.64 0.29
CA GLY A 399 -7.92 -8.63 -0.34
C GLY A 399 -8.25 -8.77 -1.83
N GLU A 400 -7.22 -8.85 -2.67
CA GLU A 400 -7.33 -9.09 -4.13
C GLU A 400 -7.12 -10.58 -4.40
N ILE A 401 -8.12 -11.28 -4.96
CA ILE A 401 -8.09 -12.73 -5.20
C ILE A 401 -8.13 -13.02 -6.70
N TYR A 402 -7.09 -13.68 -7.21
CA TYR A 402 -6.93 -14.01 -8.63
C TYR A 402 -6.68 -15.51 -8.80
N ASN A 403 -6.74 -16.00 -10.04
CA ASN A 403 -6.32 -17.36 -10.35
C ASN A 403 -4.88 -17.60 -9.83
N LYS A 404 -4.68 -18.70 -9.08
CA LYS A 404 -3.39 -19.08 -8.46
C LYS A 404 -2.76 -18.06 -7.49
N THR A 405 -3.49 -17.05 -7.01
CA THR A 405 -2.95 -16.11 -6.00
C THR A 405 -4.03 -15.65 -5.03
N ASN A 406 -3.73 -15.68 -3.74
CA ASN A 406 -4.61 -15.24 -2.65
C ASN A 406 -5.99 -15.92 -2.62
N ARG A 407 -6.07 -17.21 -2.98
CA ARG A 407 -7.34 -17.91 -3.17
C ARG A 407 -8.28 -17.92 -1.97
N PHE A 408 -7.75 -17.73 -0.76
CA PHE A 408 -8.50 -17.75 0.50
C PHE A 408 -8.42 -16.41 1.25
N GLY A 409 -8.01 -15.33 0.58
CA GLY A 409 -7.79 -14.00 1.17
C GLY A 409 -9.03 -13.20 1.53
N ARG A 410 -10.22 -13.81 1.57
CA ARG A 410 -11.48 -13.09 1.78
C ARG A 410 -11.48 -12.26 3.06
N TYR A 411 -10.87 -12.80 4.12
CA TYR A 411 -10.81 -12.17 5.45
C TYR A 411 -9.51 -11.43 5.73
N GLN A 412 -8.70 -11.14 4.70
CA GLN A 412 -7.37 -10.55 4.83
C GLN A 412 -7.37 -9.20 5.57
N SER A 413 -8.49 -8.47 5.59
CA SER A 413 -8.61 -7.23 6.35
C SER A 413 -9.99 -7.04 6.99
N HIS A 414 -10.68 -8.08 7.46
CA HIS A 414 -12.03 -7.96 8.08
C HIS A 414 -11.99 -7.32 9.48
N GLY A 415 -11.53 -6.06 9.57
CA GLY A 415 -11.27 -5.39 10.84
C GLY A 415 -10.08 -6.01 11.57
N THR A 416 -8.94 -6.18 10.87
CA THR A 416 -7.75 -6.82 11.43
C THR A 416 -7.15 -6.04 12.60
N LEU A 417 -6.39 -6.75 13.42
CA LEU A 417 -5.46 -6.23 14.42
C LEU A 417 -4.26 -7.17 14.45
N GLU A 418 -3.25 -6.86 13.66
CA GLU A 418 -2.07 -7.71 13.46
C GLU A 418 -0.87 -7.08 14.17
N VAL A 419 -0.12 -7.87 14.94
CA VAL A 419 1.10 -7.43 15.62
C VAL A 419 2.29 -8.12 14.99
N LEU A 420 3.22 -7.34 14.45
CA LEU A 420 4.51 -7.81 13.93
C LEU A 420 5.64 -7.33 14.82
N TYR A 421 6.64 -8.19 15.01
CA TYR A 421 7.87 -7.90 15.74
C TYR A 421 9.05 -7.82 14.77
N GLU A 422 10.03 -6.99 15.09
CA GLU A 422 11.31 -6.96 14.37
C GLU A 422 11.95 -8.36 14.27
N GLY A 423 12.60 -8.64 13.14
CA GLY A 423 13.19 -9.93 12.79
C GLY A 423 12.30 -10.76 11.87
N SER A 424 12.48 -12.08 11.88
CA SER A 424 11.75 -12.98 10.97
C SER A 424 10.23 -12.97 11.17
N LEU A 425 9.46 -13.21 10.10
CA LEU A 425 7.99 -13.38 10.18
C LEU A 425 7.54 -14.46 11.18
N ALA A 426 8.35 -15.50 11.37
CA ALA A 426 8.08 -16.56 12.34
C ALA A 426 8.07 -16.03 13.80
N ALA A 427 8.86 -15.00 14.11
CA ALA A 427 8.82 -14.32 15.42
C ALA A 427 7.46 -13.65 15.68
N SER A 428 6.73 -13.34 14.61
CA SER A 428 5.37 -12.78 14.65
C SER A 428 4.29 -13.85 14.44
N GLY A 429 4.65 -15.13 14.38
CA GLY A 429 3.72 -16.25 14.19
C GLY A 429 3.26 -16.46 12.75
N TYR A 430 3.89 -15.79 11.77
CA TYR A 430 3.61 -15.93 10.35
C TYR A 430 4.54 -16.96 9.69
N PRO A 431 4.02 -17.90 8.87
CA PRO A 431 4.74 -19.13 8.53
C PRO A 431 5.69 -19.05 7.33
N TYR A 432 5.57 -18.06 6.46
CA TYR A 432 6.22 -18.09 5.15
C TYR A 432 7.17 -16.91 4.97
N LYS A 433 8.37 -17.20 4.47
CA LYS A 433 9.40 -16.19 4.16
C LYS A 433 9.44 -15.79 2.68
N ASP A 434 8.82 -16.62 1.83
CA ASP A 434 8.84 -16.49 0.39
C ASP A 434 7.68 -17.26 -0.25
N LYS A 435 7.47 -17.02 -1.54
CA LYS A 435 6.42 -17.67 -2.35
C LYS A 435 6.48 -19.21 -2.28
N LYS A 436 7.69 -19.79 -2.33
CA LYS A 436 7.90 -21.25 -2.33
C LYS A 436 7.48 -21.87 -1.00
N SER A 437 7.73 -21.19 0.12
CA SER A 437 7.28 -21.63 1.44
C SER A 437 5.76 -21.52 1.59
N ALA A 438 5.14 -20.49 0.99
CA ALA A 438 3.69 -20.31 1.00
C ALA A 438 2.92 -21.39 0.25
N GLU A 439 3.52 -22.02 -0.77
CA GLU A 439 2.92 -23.14 -1.51
C GLU A 439 2.58 -24.35 -0.61
N LYS A 440 3.24 -24.46 0.55
CA LYS A 440 3.06 -25.59 1.47
C LYS A 440 1.70 -25.63 2.15
N GLY A 441 1.02 -24.51 2.39
CA GLY A 441 -0.22 -24.47 3.19
C GLY A 441 0.01 -24.61 4.71
N GLY A 442 -1.07 -24.77 5.49
CA GLY A 442 -1.01 -24.90 6.95
C GLY A 442 -1.44 -23.66 7.77
N TRP A 443 -1.81 -22.56 7.12
CA TRP A 443 -2.45 -21.38 7.74
C TRP A 443 -3.98 -21.48 7.71
N ASP A 444 -4.67 -21.24 8.82
CA ASP A 444 -6.14 -21.23 8.87
C ASP A 444 -6.66 -19.88 8.40
N TRP A 445 -7.22 -19.86 7.20
CA TRP A 445 -7.71 -18.64 6.56
C TRP A 445 -8.95 -18.03 7.23
N ASN A 446 -9.65 -18.77 8.10
CA ASN A 446 -10.75 -18.24 8.89
C ASN A 446 -10.28 -17.35 10.05
N VAL A 447 -9.04 -17.54 10.53
CA VAL A 447 -8.59 -17.00 11.83
C VAL A 447 -7.52 -15.93 11.63
N MET A 448 -7.82 -14.93 10.81
CA MET A 448 -6.95 -13.76 10.65
C MET A 448 -6.96 -12.90 11.92
N PRO A 449 -5.80 -12.48 12.48
CA PRO A 449 -5.76 -11.77 13.75
C PRO A 449 -6.62 -10.50 13.80
N GLY A 450 -7.41 -10.37 14.87
CA GLY A 450 -8.30 -9.25 15.16
C GLY A 450 -9.65 -9.24 14.45
N THR A 451 -9.82 -10.07 13.42
CA THR A 451 -11.00 -10.03 12.54
C THR A 451 -12.25 -10.61 13.18
N THR A 452 -13.42 -10.19 12.70
CA THR A 452 -14.68 -10.91 12.90
C THR A 452 -15.08 -11.57 11.58
N THR A 453 -15.36 -12.88 11.60
CA THR A 453 -15.49 -13.71 10.39
C THR A 453 -16.50 -14.84 10.58
N VAL A 454 -17.07 -15.36 9.49
CA VAL A 454 -17.79 -16.64 9.47
C VAL A 454 -16.80 -17.77 9.13
N HIS A 455 -16.61 -18.73 10.03
CA HIS A 455 -15.65 -19.82 9.88
C HIS A 455 -16.20 -20.91 8.97
N TYR A 456 -15.59 -21.06 7.79
CA TYR A 456 -15.88 -22.14 6.86
C TYR A 456 -15.34 -23.47 7.38
N THR A 457 -16.16 -24.51 7.31
CA THR A 457 -15.78 -25.89 7.66
C THR A 457 -15.20 -26.66 6.47
N ASP A 458 -15.39 -26.16 5.25
CA ASP A 458 -14.83 -26.69 4.03
C ASP A 458 -14.16 -25.60 3.19
N TRP A 459 -13.01 -25.92 2.60
CA TRP A 459 -12.23 -24.95 1.83
C TRP A 459 -12.81 -24.66 0.46
N LYS A 460 -13.65 -25.54 -0.09
CA LYS A 460 -14.25 -25.29 -1.41
C LYS A 460 -15.18 -24.09 -1.33
N SER A 461 -16.04 -24.03 -0.31
CA SER A 461 -16.95 -22.91 -0.08
C SER A 461 -16.25 -21.58 0.24
N MET A 462 -15.00 -21.64 0.70
CA MET A 462 -14.17 -20.45 0.93
C MET A 462 -13.46 -19.93 -0.33
N LEU A 463 -13.60 -20.61 -1.47
CA LEU A 463 -13.18 -20.10 -2.78
C LEU A 463 -14.32 -19.32 -3.45
N PRO A 464 -14.02 -18.25 -4.21
CA PRO A 464 -15.05 -17.61 -5.02
C PRO A 464 -15.58 -18.63 -6.05
N ASN A 465 -16.91 -18.80 -6.07
CA ASN A 465 -17.66 -19.79 -6.83
C ASN A 465 -17.17 -21.24 -6.66
N GLY A 466 -16.52 -21.55 -5.53
CA GLY A 466 -16.04 -22.90 -5.27
C GLY A 466 -14.95 -23.40 -6.22
N ASN A 467 -14.21 -22.51 -6.89
CA ASN A 467 -13.20 -22.87 -7.88
C ASN A 467 -11.89 -22.05 -7.76
N ASN A 468 -10.83 -22.50 -8.43
CA ASN A 468 -9.51 -21.87 -8.36
C ASN A 468 -9.30 -20.71 -9.36
N ALA A 469 -10.26 -20.45 -10.26
CA ALA A 469 -10.08 -19.54 -11.39
C ALA A 469 -10.70 -18.16 -11.14
N ASP A 470 -11.86 -18.10 -10.50
CA ASP A 470 -12.66 -16.87 -10.42
C ASP A 470 -12.00 -15.78 -9.57
N ARG A 471 -12.13 -14.53 -10.04
CA ARG A 471 -11.64 -13.34 -9.35
C ARG A 471 -12.62 -12.88 -8.27
N PHE A 472 -12.10 -12.34 -7.18
CA PHE A 472 -12.87 -11.63 -6.17
C PHE A 472 -12.01 -10.62 -5.43
N ASP A 473 -12.51 -9.41 -5.24
CA ASP A 473 -11.90 -8.43 -4.35
C ASP A 473 -12.90 -8.16 -3.23
N GLN A 474 -12.48 -8.25 -1.97
CA GLN A 474 -13.41 -8.10 -0.84
C GLN A 474 -13.67 -6.62 -0.53
N TRP A 475 -14.91 -6.16 -0.67
CA TRP A 475 -15.35 -4.80 -0.31
C TRP A 475 -16.32 -4.82 0.87
N SER A 476 -16.58 -3.65 1.43
CA SER A 476 -17.83 -3.43 2.17
C SER A 476 -18.96 -3.20 1.17
N HIS A 477 -20.19 -3.58 1.53
CA HIS A 477 -21.35 -3.43 0.68
C HIS A 477 -21.83 -1.97 0.63
N THR A 478 -22.02 -1.32 1.78
CA THR A 478 -22.62 0.02 1.81
C THR A 478 -21.80 1.10 2.50
N THR A 479 -20.94 0.76 3.46
CA THR A 479 -20.28 1.76 4.31
C THR A 479 -18.87 2.17 3.85
N ASN A 480 -18.55 3.44 4.09
CA ASN A 480 -17.20 3.99 3.96
C ASN A 480 -16.57 4.42 5.28
N PHE A 481 -17.26 4.20 6.41
CA PHE A 481 -16.75 4.53 7.72
C PHE A 481 -15.73 3.48 8.18
N ALA A 482 -14.48 3.61 7.74
CA ALA A 482 -13.34 2.85 8.25
C ALA A 482 -12.06 3.68 8.14
N GLY A 483 -11.27 3.70 9.20
CA GLY A 483 -10.02 4.45 9.22
C GLY A 483 -9.53 4.72 10.63
N ALA A 484 -8.60 5.65 10.75
CA ALA A 484 -7.96 5.96 12.01
C ALA A 484 -7.71 7.45 12.23
N LEU A 485 -7.58 7.79 13.51
CA LEU A 485 -7.24 9.08 14.06
C LEU A 485 -5.92 8.95 14.84
N ALA A 486 -4.89 9.66 14.41
CA ALA A 486 -3.62 9.74 15.11
C ALA A 486 -3.57 10.93 16.06
N TRP A 487 -2.93 10.76 17.23
CA TRP A 487 -2.62 11.85 18.15
C TRP A 487 -1.25 11.65 18.81
N GLY A 488 -0.22 11.46 17.98
CA GLY A 488 1.17 11.30 18.44
C GLY A 488 1.40 9.97 19.15
N ASP A 489 1.30 9.95 20.48
CA ASP A 489 1.58 8.79 21.32
C ASP A 489 0.44 7.75 21.38
N CYS A 490 -0.75 8.16 20.94
CA CYS A 490 -1.95 7.34 20.91
C CYS A 490 -2.76 7.54 19.63
N GLY A 491 -3.74 6.67 19.41
CA GLY A 491 -4.67 6.80 18.30
C GLY A 491 -5.84 5.84 18.37
N LEU A 492 -6.87 6.12 17.58
CA LEU A 492 -8.10 5.36 17.52
C LEU A 492 -8.33 4.88 16.10
N PHE A 493 -8.50 3.58 15.92
CA PHE A 493 -9.04 3.00 14.68
C PHE A 493 -10.49 2.61 14.92
N ALA A 494 -11.36 2.83 13.92
CA ALA A 494 -12.69 2.24 13.93
C ALA A 494 -13.19 1.93 12.52
N ALA A 495 -14.11 0.98 12.44
CA ALA A 495 -14.80 0.62 11.22
C ALA A 495 -16.23 0.15 11.51
N ALA A 496 -17.18 0.63 10.73
CA ALA A 496 -18.41 -0.09 10.46
C ALA A 496 -18.17 -0.95 9.22
N PHE A 497 -18.63 -2.21 9.24
CA PHE A 497 -18.46 -3.12 8.13
C PHE A 497 -19.74 -3.89 7.85
N ASP A 498 -20.02 -4.09 6.57
CA ASP A 498 -21.05 -4.96 6.05
C ASP A 498 -20.51 -5.71 4.83
N GLN A 499 -20.56 -7.04 4.86
CA GLN A 499 -19.85 -7.83 3.86
C GLN A 499 -20.54 -7.78 2.48
N ASP A 500 -19.76 -7.45 1.45
CA ASP A 500 -20.13 -7.73 0.06
C ASP A 500 -19.62 -9.11 -0.36
N ASP A 501 -20.46 -9.83 -1.10
CA ASP A 501 -20.23 -11.20 -1.56
C ASP A 501 -20.20 -11.27 -3.10
N LYS A 502 -20.20 -10.11 -3.76
CA LYS A 502 -20.25 -9.94 -5.21
C LYS A 502 -18.95 -9.39 -5.78
N TRP A 503 -18.68 -9.78 -7.02
CA TRP A 503 -17.69 -9.15 -7.90
C TRP A 503 -18.23 -9.22 -9.33
N GLY A 504 -18.97 -8.17 -9.71
CA GLY A 504 -19.86 -8.13 -10.88
C GLY A 504 -21.12 -8.98 -10.71
N SER A 505 -20.96 -10.24 -10.31
CA SER A 505 -22.01 -11.20 -9.96
C SER A 505 -21.75 -11.80 -8.57
N GLN A 506 -22.70 -12.56 -8.03
CA GLN A 506 -22.50 -13.34 -6.80
C GLN A 506 -21.27 -14.24 -6.93
N ARG A 507 -20.38 -14.23 -5.92
CA ARG A 507 -19.18 -15.08 -5.86
C ARG A 507 -19.12 -15.98 -4.65
N PHE A 508 -19.83 -15.64 -3.56
CA PHE A 508 -19.90 -16.46 -2.36
C PHE A 508 -21.34 -16.72 -1.95
N VAL A 509 -21.59 -17.74 -1.14
CA VAL A 509 -22.87 -17.81 -0.42
C VAL A 509 -22.94 -16.59 0.51
N PRO A 510 -24.01 -15.78 0.45
CA PRO A 510 -24.10 -14.59 1.28
C PRO A 510 -24.12 -14.93 2.76
N THR A 511 -23.22 -14.33 3.53
CA THR A 511 -23.26 -14.44 5.01
C THR A 511 -23.77 -13.18 5.68
N HIS A 512 -23.88 -12.07 4.92
CA HIS A 512 -24.34 -10.77 5.40
C HIS A 512 -23.73 -10.37 6.75
N LEU A 513 -22.44 -10.65 6.91
CA LEU A 513 -21.73 -10.37 8.14
C LEU A 513 -21.63 -8.85 8.32
N SER A 514 -22.04 -8.34 9.48
CA SER A 514 -21.91 -6.94 9.83
C SER A 514 -21.37 -6.76 11.24
N PHE A 515 -20.63 -5.68 11.47
CA PHE A 515 -20.16 -5.29 12.80
C PHE A 515 -19.68 -3.84 12.83
N CYS A 516 -19.65 -3.26 14.03
CA CYS A 516 -18.90 -2.05 14.34
C CYS A 516 -17.72 -2.44 15.23
N LYS A 517 -16.50 -2.02 14.88
CA LYS A 517 -15.26 -2.31 15.61
C LYS A 517 -14.50 -1.04 15.90
N SER A 518 -13.89 -0.95 17.08
CA SER A 518 -12.88 0.05 17.39
C SER A 518 -11.66 -0.55 18.08
N VAL A 519 -10.52 0.11 17.94
CA VAL A 519 -9.26 -0.22 18.63
C VAL A 519 -8.63 1.08 19.12
N PHE A 520 -8.58 1.28 20.43
CA PHE A 520 -7.86 2.41 21.04
C PHE A 520 -6.45 1.96 21.46
N ALA A 521 -5.43 2.59 20.87
CA ALA A 521 -4.03 2.27 21.09
C ALA A 521 -3.35 3.39 21.90
N ILE A 522 -2.81 3.04 23.07
CA ILE A 522 -2.12 3.97 23.98
C ILE A 522 -1.26 3.17 24.97
N ASP A 523 -0.11 3.71 25.36
CA ASP A 523 0.79 3.13 26.38
C ASP A 523 1.15 1.66 26.15
N GLY A 524 1.36 1.26 24.89
CA GLY A 524 1.70 -0.13 24.52
C GLY A 524 0.58 -1.13 24.67
N MET A 525 -0.65 -0.66 24.72
CA MET A 525 -1.85 -1.48 24.82
C MET A 525 -2.81 -1.13 23.69
N LEU A 526 -3.48 -2.14 23.14
CA LEU A 526 -4.50 -1.98 22.11
C LEU A 526 -5.83 -2.56 22.62
N PHE A 527 -6.76 -1.69 23.00
CA PHE A 527 -8.05 -2.09 23.53
C PHE A 527 -9.08 -2.15 22.41
N SER A 528 -9.53 -3.36 22.06
CA SER A 528 -10.50 -3.60 20.99
C SER A 528 -11.90 -3.85 21.55
N MET A 529 -12.88 -3.18 20.94
CA MET A 529 -14.30 -3.39 21.18
C MET A 529 -15.02 -3.70 19.88
N GLY A 530 -16.08 -4.51 19.96
CA GLY A 530 -16.98 -4.77 18.85
C GLY A 530 -18.43 -4.79 19.29
N SER A 531 -19.32 -4.31 18.43
CA SER A 531 -20.78 -4.33 18.60
C SER A 531 -21.43 -4.62 17.24
N GLY A 532 -22.75 -4.77 17.20
CA GLY A 532 -23.43 -5.03 15.94
C GLY A 532 -23.18 -6.40 15.31
N VAL A 533 -22.40 -7.29 15.96
CA VAL A 533 -21.90 -8.51 15.31
C VAL A 533 -23.07 -9.42 14.97
N SER A 534 -23.39 -9.46 13.68
CA SER A 534 -24.55 -10.15 13.15
C SER A 534 -24.20 -10.85 11.85
N ALA A 535 -24.80 -12.00 11.58
CA ALA A 535 -24.69 -12.67 10.29
C ALA A 535 -26.00 -13.39 9.97
N GLN A 536 -26.37 -13.44 8.70
CA GLN A 536 -27.62 -14.03 8.23
C GLN A 536 -27.45 -14.58 6.82
N GLY A 537 -28.27 -15.55 6.41
CA GLY A 537 -28.21 -16.15 5.08
C GLY A 537 -28.46 -17.66 5.09
N GLU A 538 -28.48 -18.24 3.90
CA GLU A 538 -28.76 -19.67 3.67
C GLU A 538 -27.47 -20.52 3.68
N TYR A 539 -26.62 -20.32 4.68
CA TYR A 539 -25.43 -21.15 4.90
C TYR A 539 -25.62 -22.12 6.08
N PRO A 540 -24.83 -23.21 6.17
CA PRO A 540 -25.01 -24.22 7.22
C PRO A 540 -24.69 -23.69 8.62
N ASP A 541 -25.36 -24.22 9.66
CA ASP A 541 -25.18 -23.75 11.05
C ASP A 541 -23.81 -24.14 11.65
N GLU A 542 -23.11 -25.10 11.05
CA GLU A 542 -21.71 -25.40 11.38
C GLU A 542 -20.73 -24.27 10.99
N TRP A 543 -21.14 -23.34 10.13
CA TRP A 543 -20.37 -22.12 9.89
C TRP A 543 -20.65 -21.11 11.00
N ILE A 544 -19.77 -21.10 11.99
CA ILE A 544 -19.88 -20.23 13.16
C ILE A 544 -19.28 -18.87 12.88
N THR A 545 -19.89 -17.81 13.42
CA THR A 545 -19.28 -16.50 13.48
C THR A 545 -18.38 -16.42 14.69
N ALA A 546 -17.19 -15.84 14.53
CA ALA A 546 -16.24 -15.65 15.61
C ALA A 546 -15.42 -14.37 15.43
N THR A 547 -14.96 -13.82 16.55
CA THR A 547 -13.94 -12.77 16.58
C THR A 547 -12.59 -13.38 16.96
N ASN A 548 -11.65 -13.30 16.05
CA ASN A 548 -10.35 -13.94 16.12
C ASN A 548 -9.37 -13.06 16.89
N LEU A 549 -8.83 -13.55 18.00
CA LEU A 549 -7.83 -12.81 18.79
C LEU A 549 -6.47 -12.92 18.09
N PHE A 550 -6.03 -14.16 17.85
CA PHE A 550 -4.77 -14.44 17.18
C PHE A 550 -4.74 -15.82 16.55
N GLN A 551 -3.78 -15.97 15.63
CA GLN A 551 -3.25 -17.23 15.17
C GLN A 551 -1.74 -17.08 15.05
N SER A 552 -0.99 -18.05 15.57
CA SER A 552 0.47 -18.06 15.55
C SER A 552 0.95 -19.45 15.18
N VAL A 553 1.58 -19.59 14.02
CA VAL A 553 2.32 -20.80 13.65
C VAL A 553 3.62 -20.82 14.45
N THR A 554 3.94 -21.97 15.03
CA THR A 554 5.09 -22.13 15.94
C THR A 554 5.82 -23.43 15.63
N ASP A 555 7.13 -23.46 15.92
CA ASP A 555 7.95 -24.67 15.87
C ASP A 555 7.82 -25.54 17.14
N GLY A 556 6.97 -25.13 18.07
CA GLY A 556 6.67 -25.84 19.32
C GLY A 556 7.61 -25.49 20.48
N LYS A 557 8.62 -24.63 20.29
CA LYS A 557 9.56 -24.25 21.36
C LYS A 557 8.90 -23.38 22.44
N ALA A 558 7.95 -22.53 22.04
CA ALA A 558 7.15 -21.72 22.95
C ALA A 558 5.68 -22.17 22.91
N SER A 559 5.11 -22.40 24.09
CA SER A 559 3.70 -22.76 24.24
C SER A 559 2.82 -21.53 24.52
N THR A 560 1.53 -21.66 24.24
CA THR A 560 0.51 -20.71 24.69
C THR A 560 0.27 -20.87 26.18
N ILE A 561 0.22 -19.76 26.91
CA ILE A 561 -0.07 -19.76 28.35
C ILE A 561 -1.46 -19.18 28.58
N VAL A 562 -2.33 -19.89 29.28
CA VAL A 562 -3.68 -19.43 29.65
C VAL A 562 -3.79 -19.34 31.16
N ASN A 563 -4.03 -18.14 31.71
CA ASN A 563 -4.12 -17.89 33.15
C ASN A 563 -2.95 -18.50 33.95
N GLY A 564 -1.74 -18.45 33.38
CA GLY A 564 -0.52 -18.96 33.99
C GLY A 564 -0.25 -20.46 33.79
N LYS A 565 -1.12 -21.17 33.07
CA LYS A 565 -0.92 -22.58 32.72
C LYS A 565 -0.49 -22.70 31.25
N PRO A 566 0.69 -23.28 30.95
CA PRO A 566 1.07 -23.57 29.58
C PRO A 566 0.20 -24.68 29.00
N LEU A 567 -0.12 -24.59 27.71
CA LEU A 567 -0.81 -25.64 26.95
C LEU A 567 0.19 -26.67 26.42
N THR A 568 -0.32 -27.84 26.05
CA THR A 568 0.39 -28.91 25.37
C THR A 568 -0.19 -29.11 23.97
N GLU A 569 0.62 -29.63 23.03
CA GLU A 569 0.13 -29.90 21.68
C GLU A 569 -1.05 -30.88 21.72
N GLY A 570 -2.17 -30.51 21.12
CA GLY A 570 -3.44 -31.24 21.17
C GLY A 570 -4.48 -30.58 22.08
N ASP A 571 -4.10 -29.64 22.94
CA ASP A 571 -5.03 -28.97 23.83
C ASP A 571 -6.06 -28.12 23.06
N SER A 572 -7.32 -28.25 23.50
CA SER A 572 -8.43 -27.43 23.05
C SER A 572 -9.28 -27.05 24.26
N LEU A 573 -9.25 -25.77 24.62
CA LEU A 573 -10.01 -25.21 25.73
C LEU A 573 -11.24 -24.46 25.22
N SER A 574 -12.35 -24.60 25.94
CA SER A 574 -13.54 -23.75 25.82
C SER A 574 -13.79 -23.10 27.17
N ILE A 575 -13.55 -21.79 27.26
CA ILE A 575 -13.59 -21.02 28.50
C ILE A 575 -14.88 -20.21 28.53
N ALA A 576 -15.67 -20.43 29.59
CA ALA A 576 -16.96 -19.78 29.76
C ALA A 576 -16.84 -18.28 30.03
N SER A 577 -17.87 -17.54 29.63
CA SER A 577 -18.03 -16.09 29.72
C SER A 577 -17.88 -15.48 31.10
N SER A 578 -18.05 -16.26 32.18
CA SER A 578 -18.16 -15.74 33.54
C SER A 578 -16.82 -15.40 34.21
N LYS A 579 -15.70 -15.49 33.49
CA LYS A 579 -14.35 -15.31 34.06
C LYS A 579 -13.50 -14.41 33.19
N ASP A 580 -12.78 -13.49 33.84
CA ASP A 580 -11.64 -12.83 33.22
C ASP A 580 -10.61 -13.89 32.82
N THR A 581 -10.04 -13.74 31.63
CA THR A 581 -9.01 -14.65 31.12
C THR A 581 -7.90 -13.84 30.49
N TRP A 582 -6.65 -14.22 30.76
CA TRP A 582 -5.51 -13.74 29.98
C TRP A 582 -4.76 -14.88 29.33
N ILE A 583 -4.21 -14.58 28.17
CA ILE A 583 -3.41 -15.48 27.33
C ILE A 583 -2.08 -14.81 27.03
N VAL A 584 -1.00 -15.56 26.94
CA VAL A 584 0.22 -15.16 26.23
C VAL A 584 0.43 -16.15 25.09
N ASN A 585 0.44 -15.67 23.85
CA ASN A 585 0.67 -16.52 22.68
C ASN A 585 2.17 -16.90 22.57
N PRO A 586 2.55 -17.80 21.65
CA PRO A 586 3.95 -18.20 21.45
C PRO A 586 4.90 -17.07 21.00
N CYS A 587 4.36 -15.92 20.59
CA CYS A 587 5.10 -14.76 20.07
C CYS A 587 5.23 -13.63 21.10
N SER A 588 4.99 -13.92 22.39
CA SER A 588 5.06 -12.94 23.49
C SER A 588 4.07 -11.77 23.34
N THR A 589 2.91 -12.02 22.72
CA THR A 589 1.76 -11.11 22.73
C THR A 589 0.74 -11.59 23.77
N GLY A 590 0.40 -10.71 24.69
CA GLY A 590 -0.63 -10.94 25.70
C GLY A 590 -2.00 -10.53 25.22
N TYR A 591 -3.02 -11.26 25.64
CA TYR A 591 -4.42 -10.94 25.42
C TYR A 591 -5.14 -10.98 26.77
N PHE A 592 -5.95 -9.98 27.08
CA PHE A 592 -6.85 -9.99 28.23
C PHE A 592 -8.29 -9.87 27.76
N ILE A 593 -9.12 -10.80 28.21
CA ILE A 593 -10.53 -10.94 27.87
C ILE A 593 -11.31 -10.75 29.17
N PRO A 594 -12.03 -9.63 29.36
CA PRO A 594 -12.88 -9.45 30.53
C PRO A 594 -14.06 -10.44 30.52
N ALA A 595 -14.56 -10.77 31.70
CA ALA A 595 -15.81 -11.52 31.85
C ALA A 595 -16.97 -10.80 31.13
N GLY A 596 -17.92 -11.58 30.61
CA GLY A 596 -19.10 -11.11 29.88
C GLY A 596 -19.01 -11.24 28.36
N ASN A 597 -17.84 -11.59 27.82
CA ASN A 597 -17.70 -11.96 26.41
C ASN A 597 -18.35 -13.32 26.10
N ASP A 598 -18.66 -13.58 24.83
CA ASP A 598 -19.02 -14.93 24.36
C ASP A 598 -17.87 -15.95 24.64
N PRO A 599 -18.14 -17.27 24.64
CA PRO A 599 -17.15 -18.28 25.01
C PRO A 599 -15.83 -18.16 24.23
N LEU A 600 -14.72 -18.20 24.96
CA LEU A 600 -13.38 -18.12 24.40
C LEU A 600 -12.87 -19.53 24.08
N ILE A 601 -12.53 -19.76 22.81
CA ILE A 601 -11.89 -20.98 22.35
C ILE A 601 -10.39 -20.74 22.23
N VAL A 602 -9.57 -21.63 22.79
CA VAL A 602 -8.11 -21.62 22.64
C VAL A 602 -7.67 -23.01 22.19
N ARG A 603 -6.94 -23.09 21.08
CA ARG A 603 -6.42 -24.34 20.53
C ARG A 603 -4.92 -24.23 20.34
N TYR A 604 -4.21 -25.29 20.69
CA TYR A 604 -2.79 -25.44 20.41
C TYR A 604 -2.54 -26.83 19.84
N GLY A 605 -2.19 -26.92 18.56
CA GLY A 605 -2.04 -28.21 17.89
C GLY A 605 -1.81 -28.12 16.40
N LYS A 606 -1.73 -29.29 15.75
CA LYS A 606 -1.61 -29.39 14.30
C LYS A 606 -2.91 -28.98 13.61
N GLN A 607 -2.79 -28.24 12.52
CA GLN A 607 -3.88 -27.92 11.60
C GLN A 607 -3.45 -28.18 10.16
N THR A 608 -4.38 -28.68 9.33
CA THR A 608 -4.14 -28.99 7.92
C THR A 608 -5.02 -28.14 7.03
N THR A 609 -4.44 -27.25 6.23
CA THR A 609 -5.16 -26.22 5.46
C THR A 609 -4.48 -25.94 4.13
N PRO A 610 -5.21 -25.40 3.13
CA PRO A 610 -4.65 -25.16 1.81
C PRO A 610 -3.69 -23.96 1.79
N SER A 611 -2.82 -23.93 0.79
CA SER A 611 -2.00 -22.76 0.47
C SER A 611 -2.81 -21.65 -0.21
N SER A 612 -2.23 -20.44 -0.25
CA SER A 612 -2.85 -19.29 -0.93
C SER A 612 -2.99 -19.45 -2.45
N PHE A 613 -2.47 -20.56 -3.02
CA PHE A 613 -2.53 -20.88 -4.45
C PHE A 613 -3.79 -21.67 -4.84
N GLY A 614 -4.60 -22.08 -3.87
CA GLY A 614 -5.89 -22.75 -4.08
C GLY A 614 -5.87 -24.23 -3.73
N LEU A 615 -6.97 -24.90 -4.05
CA LEU A 615 -7.11 -26.35 -3.86
C LEU A 615 -6.38 -27.08 -4.98
N THR A 616 -5.15 -27.52 -4.70
CA THR A 616 -4.31 -28.31 -5.63
C THR A 616 -3.99 -29.66 -4.99
N GLU A 617 -3.67 -30.68 -5.79
CA GLU A 617 -3.32 -32.03 -5.29
C GLU A 617 -2.14 -32.02 -4.29
N GLN A 618 -1.30 -30.99 -4.34
CA GLN A 618 -0.10 -30.82 -3.51
C GLN A 618 -0.27 -29.73 -2.43
N GLY A 619 -1.44 -29.08 -2.35
CA GLY A 619 -1.61 -27.78 -1.69
C GLY A 619 -2.07 -27.79 -0.24
N MET A 620 -2.28 -28.95 0.38
CA MET A 620 -2.70 -29.05 1.79
C MET A 620 -1.47 -29.23 2.69
N GLY A 621 -1.21 -28.23 3.54
CA GLY A 621 -0.08 -28.24 4.47
C GLY A 621 -0.50 -28.46 5.90
N THR A 622 0.35 -29.10 6.69
CA THR A 622 0.14 -29.29 8.13
C THR A 622 1.17 -28.49 8.93
N MET A 623 0.71 -27.67 9.86
CA MET A 623 1.55 -26.88 10.76
C MET A 623 1.02 -26.92 12.20
N THR A 624 1.91 -26.83 13.18
CA THR A 624 1.51 -26.62 14.58
C THR A 624 1.21 -25.13 14.78
N ALA A 625 0.02 -24.83 15.26
CA ALA A 625 -0.43 -23.47 15.48
C ALA A 625 -1.12 -23.35 16.85
N ALA A 626 -0.96 -22.18 17.45
CA ALA A 626 -1.82 -21.71 18.53
C ALA A 626 -2.82 -20.69 17.96
N LYS A 627 -4.09 -20.80 18.33
CA LYS A 627 -5.10 -19.82 17.94
C LYS A 627 -6.17 -19.65 19.00
N ALA A 628 -6.74 -18.46 19.06
CA ALA A 628 -7.82 -18.14 19.98
C ALA A 628 -8.88 -17.24 19.34
N TYR A 629 -10.14 -17.48 19.65
CA TYR A 629 -11.27 -16.69 19.16
C TYR A 629 -12.48 -16.73 20.12
N LEU A 630 -13.30 -15.69 20.07
CA LEU A 630 -14.58 -15.60 20.76
C LEU A 630 -15.68 -16.18 19.86
N LEU A 631 -16.39 -17.20 20.34
CA LEU A 631 -17.40 -17.95 19.59
C LEU A 631 -18.78 -17.29 19.70
N HIS A 632 -19.19 -16.53 18.67
CA HIS A 632 -20.50 -15.88 18.64
C HIS A 632 -21.65 -16.82 18.25
N GLY A 633 -21.32 -17.99 17.69
CA GLY A 633 -22.27 -19.02 17.28
C GLY A 633 -22.70 -18.90 15.81
N ALA A 634 -23.64 -19.74 15.40
CA ALA A 634 -24.23 -19.68 14.05
C ALA A 634 -25.15 -18.46 13.93
N LYS A 635 -25.04 -17.71 12.83
CA LYS A 635 -25.95 -16.59 12.48
C LYS A 635 -26.29 -15.70 13.69
N PRO A 636 -25.29 -15.15 14.39
CA PRO A 636 -25.53 -14.35 15.59
C PRO A 636 -26.35 -13.10 15.26
N VAL A 637 -26.98 -12.54 16.29
CA VAL A 637 -27.68 -11.27 16.22
C VAL A 637 -27.12 -10.36 17.30
N GLN A 638 -26.58 -9.21 16.89
CA GLN A 638 -26.23 -8.09 17.77
C GLN A 638 -25.27 -8.46 18.92
N LYS A 639 -24.28 -9.31 18.62
CA LYS A 639 -23.26 -9.71 19.60
C LYS A 639 -22.25 -8.59 19.84
N LYS A 640 -21.60 -8.63 21.01
CA LYS A 640 -20.56 -7.68 21.42
C LYS A 640 -19.33 -8.42 21.91
N TYR A 641 -18.18 -7.78 21.80
CA TYR A 641 -16.94 -8.28 22.41
C TYR A 641 -16.04 -7.15 22.91
N GLN A 642 -15.13 -7.49 23.80
CA GLN A 642 -14.04 -6.65 24.28
C GLN A 642 -12.80 -7.50 24.54
N PHE A 643 -11.64 -7.04 24.13
CA PHE A 643 -10.36 -7.61 24.57
C PHE A 643 -9.23 -6.59 24.48
N LEU A 644 -8.22 -6.76 25.31
CA LEU A 644 -6.98 -5.98 25.29
C LEU A 644 -5.86 -6.80 24.69
N VAL A 645 -5.04 -6.18 23.83
CA VAL A 645 -3.78 -6.75 23.32
C VAL A 645 -2.61 -6.01 23.95
N VAL A 646 -1.63 -6.77 24.46
CA VAL A 646 -0.41 -6.26 25.11
C VAL A 646 0.79 -6.92 24.45
N PRO A 647 1.35 -6.32 23.38
CA PRO A 647 2.58 -6.81 22.75
C PRO A 647 3.78 -6.80 23.70
N ALA A 648 4.81 -7.58 23.34
CA ALA A 648 6.07 -7.70 24.08
C ALA A 648 5.90 -7.90 25.61
N THR A 649 5.11 -8.89 26.01
CA THR A 649 4.79 -9.16 27.42
C THR A 649 5.16 -10.57 27.86
N THR A 650 5.06 -10.83 29.16
CA THR A 650 5.29 -12.15 29.77
C THR A 650 4.09 -12.61 30.59
N ALA A 651 4.08 -13.89 30.97
CA ALA A 651 3.06 -14.45 31.84
C ALA A 651 3.04 -13.77 33.22
N GLU A 652 4.19 -13.39 33.76
CA GLU A 652 4.33 -12.69 35.04
C GLU A 652 3.74 -11.29 34.97
N ARG A 653 4.04 -10.54 33.90
CA ARG A 653 3.48 -9.22 33.67
C ARG A 653 1.96 -9.29 33.49
N MET A 654 1.47 -10.18 32.63
CA MET A 654 0.02 -10.37 32.45
C MET A 654 -0.67 -10.78 33.75
N ARG A 655 -0.10 -11.67 34.56
CA ARG A 655 -0.66 -12.05 35.87
C ARG A 655 -0.78 -10.86 36.82
N THR A 656 0.20 -9.96 36.80
CA THR A 656 0.26 -8.76 37.65
C THR A 656 -0.75 -7.71 37.19
N ASP A 657 -0.81 -7.45 35.88
CA ASP A 657 -1.56 -6.34 35.31
C ASP A 657 -3.02 -6.69 34.96
N ALA A 658 -3.34 -7.97 34.71
CA ALA A 658 -4.68 -8.43 34.28
C ALA A 658 -5.82 -7.87 35.14
N LYS A 659 -5.62 -7.85 36.47
CA LYS A 659 -6.63 -7.33 37.39
C LYS A 659 -6.93 -5.86 37.12
N ARG A 660 -5.96 -5.07 36.65
CA ARG A 660 -6.05 -3.61 36.50
C ARG A 660 -6.60 -3.18 35.14
N PHE A 661 -6.68 -4.06 34.14
CA PHE A 661 -6.93 -3.64 32.76
C PHE A 661 -8.32 -3.07 32.51
N VAL A 662 -9.37 -3.88 32.64
CA VAL A 662 -10.73 -3.48 32.22
C VAL A 662 -11.70 -3.67 33.36
N ARG A 663 -11.94 -2.59 34.11
CA ARG A 663 -12.93 -2.50 35.20
C ARG A 663 -13.16 -1.03 35.53
N LYS A 664 -14.19 -0.72 36.30
CA LYS A 664 -14.40 0.64 36.85
C LYS A 664 -13.15 1.09 37.63
N GLY A 665 -12.56 2.22 37.25
CA GLY A 665 -11.29 2.71 37.82
C GLY A 665 -10.03 1.91 37.42
N GLY A 666 -10.12 1.03 36.42
CA GLY A 666 -8.99 0.35 35.80
C GLY A 666 -8.20 1.23 34.83
N ILE A 667 -7.26 0.62 34.09
CA ILE A 667 -6.48 1.29 33.05
C ILE A 667 -7.41 1.76 31.92
N PHE A 668 -8.30 0.88 31.46
CA PHE A 668 -9.36 1.18 30.52
C PHE A 668 -10.72 1.07 31.20
N GLU A 669 -11.55 2.09 31.01
CA GLU A 669 -12.93 2.12 31.46
C GLU A 669 -13.86 2.28 30.25
N VAL A 670 -14.60 1.23 29.92
CA VAL A 670 -15.64 1.28 28.89
C VAL A 670 -16.78 2.14 29.41
N LYS A 671 -17.05 3.25 28.71
CA LYS A 671 -18.10 4.19 29.07
C LYS A 671 -19.39 3.87 28.33
N GLN A 672 -19.28 3.61 27.03
CA GLN A 672 -20.40 3.16 26.20
C GLN A 672 -19.93 2.18 25.12
N GLN A 673 -20.77 1.22 24.79
CA GLN A 673 -20.55 0.27 23.69
C GLN A 673 -21.90 -0.09 23.05
N GLN A 674 -22.23 0.63 21.98
CA GLN A 674 -23.45 0.50 21.20
C GLN A 674 -23.08 0.41 19.72
N ASP A 675 -24.01 0.00 18.86
CA ASP A 675 -23.74 -0.11 17.42
C ASP A 675 -23.54 1.27 16.77
N SER A 676 -24.09 2.32 17.39
CA SER A 676 -23.93 3.72 16.97
C SER A 676 -22.64 4.37 17.49
N LEU A 677 -22.03 3.86 18.55
CA LEU A 677 -20.82 4.44 19.14
C LEU A 677 -20.10 3.53 20.12
N HIS A 678 -18.77 3.68 20.18
CA HIS A 678 -17.93 3.16 21.25
C HIS A 678 -17.20 4.30 21.97
N ILE A 679 -17.25 4.31 23.31
CA ILE A 679 -16.54 5.28 24.14
C ILE A 679 -15.75 4.54 25.22
N VAL A 680 -14.44 4.78 25.26
CA VAL A 680 -13.54 4.21 26.26
C VAL A 680 -12.60 5.28 26.79
N LYS A 681 -12.36 5.27 28.11
CA LYS A 681 -11.39 6.14 28.76
C LYS A 681 -10.13 5.36 29.13
N HIS A 682 -8.98 5.89 28.77
CA HIS A 682 -7.71 5.51 29.38
C HIS A 682 -7.49 6.38 30.61
N THR A 683 -7.68 5.79 31.79
CA THR A 683 -7.66 6.51 33.08
C THR A 683 -6.32 7.19 33.37
N PRO A 684 -5.16 6.53 33.19
CA PRO A 684 -3.86 7.13 33.52
C PRO A 684 -3.52 8.40 32.74
N SER A 685 -3.91 8.48 31.47
CA SER A 685 -3.64 9.66 30.63
C SER A 685 -4.81 10.64 30.55
N HIS A 686 -5.90 10.39 31.29
CA HIS A 686 -7.15 11.15 31.21
C HIS A 686 -7.67 11.34 29.77
N THR A 687 -7.40 10.36 28.89
CA THR A 687 -7.78 10.43 27.49
C THR A 687 -9.05 9.62 27.25
N THR A 688 -10.07 10.22 26.66
CA THR A 688 -11.30 9.53 26.25
C THR A 688 -11.33 9.41 24.74
N ALA A 689 -11.59 8.20 24.24
CA ALA A 689 -11.70 7.88 22.83
C ALA A 689 -13.15 7.65 22.45
N TYR A 690 -13.60 8.31 21.38
CA TYR A 690 -14.94 8.27 20.83
C TYR A 690 -14.87 7.77 19.39
N ALA A 691 -15.38 6.57 19.13
CA ALA A 691 -15.69 6.11 17.78
C ALA A 691 -17.19 6.25 17.59
N LEU A 692 -17.62 7.30 16.89
CA LEU A 692 -19.03 7.57 16.61
C LEU A 692 -19.34 7.05 15.20
N PHE A 693 -20.12 5.97 15.09
CA PHE A 693 -20.54 5.39 13.80
C PHE A 693 -21.77 6.09 13.21
N ALA A 694 -22.40 6.97 13.99
CA ALA A 694 -23.53 7.81 13.63
C ALA A 694 -23.44 9.15 14.41
N PRO A 695 -24.20 10.18 14.03
CA PRO A 695 -24.38 11.38 14.86
C PRO A 695 -24.79 11.01 16.29
N ALA A 696 -24.28 11.75 17.27
CA ALA A 696 -24.51 11.48 18.68
C ALA A 696 -24.88 12.76 19.44
N THR A 697 -25.80 12.66 20.39
CA THR A 697 -26.27 13.77 21.21
C THR A 697 -26.44 13.34 22.67
N GLY A 698 -26.27 14.26 23.62
CA GLY A 698 -26.50 13.97 25.03
C GLY A 698 -25.41 13.11 25.66
N LEU A 699 -24.20 13.14 25.09
CA LEU A 699 -23.01 12.48 25.66
C LEU A 699 -22.59 13.15 26.96
N ASN A 700 -22.13 12.38 27.94
CA ASN A 700 -21.75 12.85 29.28
C ASN A 700 -20.46 12.20 29.81
N GLU A 701 -19.73 11.48 28.96
CA GLU A 701 -18.55 10.69 29.31
C GLU A 701 -17.26 11.53 29.43
N GLY A 702 -17.33 12.78 28.97
CA GLY A 702 -16.28 13.78 29.00
C GLY A 702 -16.78 15.13 28.53
N ALA A 703 -15.97 15.92 27.79
CA ALA A 703 -16.37 17.26 27.38
C ALA A 703 -17.31 17.25 26.18
N LEU A 704 -17.16 16.30 25.27
CA LEU A 704 -18.03 16.17 24.10
C LEU A 704 -19.48 15.88 24.55
N LEU A 705 -20.41 16.76 24.18
CA LEU A 705 -21.85 16.62 24.39
C LEU A 705 -22.56 16.07 23.15
N ALA A 706 -22.16 16.53 21.96
CA ALA A 706 -22.78 16.11 20.71
C ALA A 706 -21.86 16.27 19.49
N SER A 707 -22.11 15.45 18.48
CA SER A 707 -21.63 15.64 17.11
C SER A 707 -22.78 15.35 16.14
N ASP A 708 -22.90 16.21 15.13
CA ASP A 708 -23.92 16.11 14.08
C ASP A 708 -23.60 15.09 12.97
N THR A 709 -22.41 14.47 13.01
CA THR A 709 -21.94 13.46 12.04
C THR A 709 -21.19 12.36 12.78
N GLU A 710 -21.08 11.19 12.16
CA GLU A 710 -20.13 10.15 12.52
C GLU A 710 -18.68 10.63 12.35
N LEU A 711 -17.81 10.27 13.29
CA LEU A 711 -16.41 10.69 13.32
C LEU A 711 -15.59 9.90 14.36
N LEU A 712 -14.28 10.11 14.34
CA LEU A 712 -13.38 9.69 15.41
C LEU A 712 -12.92 10.92 16.19
N LEU A 713 -12.95 10.83 17.52
CA LEU A 713 -12.47 11.90 18.40
C LEU A 713 -11.69 11.32 19.58
N LEU A 714 -10.56 11.94 19.88
CA LEU A 714 -9.82 11.76 21.11
C LEU A 714 -9.85 13.08 21.87
N GLU A 715 -10.14 13.04 23.16
CA GLU A 715 -10.06 14.22 24.02
C GLU A 715 -9.13 13.94 25.21
N ARG A 716 -8.49 14.99 25.71
CA ARG A 716 -7.70 14.97 26.95
C ARG A 716 -7.97 16.26 27.72
N ILE A 717 -8.39 16.12 28.98
CA ILE A 717 -8.63 17.26 29.87
C ILE A 717 -7.51 17.33 30.90
N THR A 718 -6.76 18.43 30.90
CA THR A 718 -5.66 18.68 31.84
C THR A 718 -5.87 20.01 32.55
N GLY A 719 -6.32 19.97 33.80
CA GLY A 719 -6.68 21.18 34.53
C GLY A 719 -7.80 21.95 33.82
N LYS A 720 -7.48 23.15 33.31
CA LYS A 720 -8.41 24.02 32.56
C LYS A 720 -8.26 23.92 31.04
N GLN A 721 -7.47 22.97 30.55
CA GLN A 721 -7.25 22.77 29.12
C GLN A 721 -8.02 21.55 28.64
N LEU A 722 -8.73 21.70 27.52
CA LEU A 722 -9.31 20.62 26.76
C LEU A 722 -8.56 20.54 25.43
N SER A 723 -7.90 19.43 25.18
CA SER A 723 -7.24 19.16 23.90
C SER A 723 -8.01 18.07 23.16
N ILE A 724 -8.12 18.20 21.85
CA ILE A 724 -8.92 17.34 21.00
C ILE A 724 -8.13 17.00 19.73
N ALA A 725 -8.17 15.74 19.34
CA ALA A 725 -7.90 15.32 17.97
C ALA A 725 -9.20 14.78 17.36
N VAL A 726 -9.51 15.18 16.12
CA VAL A 726 -10.75 14.76 15.44
C VAL A 726 -10.50 14.53 13.95
N CYS A 727 -11.09 13.48 13.39
CA CYS A 727 -11.17 13.27 11.94
C CYS A 727 -12.47 12.56 11.56
N ASN A 728 -12.87 12.66 10.29
CA ASN A 728 -13.87 11.76 9.72
C ASN A 728 -13.14 10.72 8.87
N PRO A 729 -13.14 9.42 9.25
CA PRO A 729 -12.47 8.39 8.48
C PRO A 729 -13.20 8.06 7.17
N ASP A 730 -14.48 8.43 7.03
CA ASP A 730 -15.17 8.36 5.75
C ASP A 730 -14.73 9.53 4.85
N LEU A 731 -14.06 9.18 3.74
CA LEU A 731 -13.57 10.14 2.75
C LEU A 731 -14.69 10.75 1.88
N ARG A 732 -15.95 10.40 2.13
CA ARG A 732 -17.14 10.87 1.38
C ARG A 732 -16.93 10.76 -0.14
N PRO A 733 -16.69 9.55 -0.66
CA PRO A 733 -16.25 9.39 -2.05
C PRO A 733 -17.37 9.80 -3.02
N GLN A 734 -17.11 10.84 -3.82
CA GLN A 734 -17.99 11.26 -4.91
C GLN A 734 -17.44 10.76 -6.24
N SER A 735 -18.28 10.19 -7.11
CA SER A 735 -17.86 9.72 -8.43
C SER A 735 -17.25 10.84 -9.27
N ASP A 736 -16.16 10.52 -9.97
CA ASP A 736 -15.47 11.43 -10.88
C ASP A 736 -15.08 10.72 -12.18
N LYS A 737 -15.25 11.42 -13.32
CA LYS A 737 -15.02 10.85 -14.66
C LYS A 737 -13.56 10.47 -14.91
N TYR A 738 -12.60 11.20 -14.34
CA TYR A 738 -11.18 11.02 -14.60
C TYR A 738 -10.51 10.16 -13.54
N PHE A 739 -10.88 10.36 -12.28
CA PHE A 739 -10.24 9.75 -11.11
C PHE A 739 -11.03 8.56 -10.55
N GLY A 740 -12.21 8.25 -11.12
CA GLY A 740 -13.15 7.24 -10.63
C GLY A 740 -13.98 7.76 -9.46
N TRP A 741 -13.30 8.33 -8.46
CA TRP A 741 -13.91 9.09 -7.37
C TRP A 741 -12.96 10.17 -6.87
N VAL A 742 -13.47 11.11 -6.06
CA VAL A 742 -12.69 12.09 -5.31
C VAL A 742 -13.20 12.14 -3.86
N SER A 743 -12.29 12.39 -2.94
CA SER A 743 -12.61 12.68 -1.54
C SER A 743 -13.37 13.99 -1.45
N THR A 744 -14.38 14.08 -0.59
CA THR A 744 -15.09 15.34 -0.33
C THR A 744 -15.06 15.70 1.16
N PRO A 745 -14.93 16.99 1.54
CA PRO A 745 -14.86 17.35 2.94
C PRO A 745 -16.16 17.10 3.69
N THR A 746 -16.06 16.75 4.97
CA THR A 746 -17.17 16.77 5.92
C THR A 746 -17.09 18.03 6.78
N THR A 747 -18.13 18.85 6.76
CA THR A 747 -18.32 19.91 7.75
C THR A 747 -18.96 19.29 8.99
N ALA A 748 -18.25 19.31 10.12
CA ALA A 748 -18.70 18.71 11.38
C ALA A 748 -18.90 19.80 12.43
N THR A 749 -20.05 19.78 13.11
CA THR A 749 -20.34 20.62 14.26
C THR A 749 -20.27 19.78 15.54
N LEU A 750 -19.32 20.14 16.40
CA LEU A 750 -19.10 19.55 17.71
C LEU A 750 -19.66 20.48 18.78
N THR A 751 -20.40 19.93 19.73
CA THR A 751 -20.87 20.67 20.92
C THR A 751 -20.20 20.08 22.15
N PHE A 752 -19.65 20.95 22.98
CA PHE A 752 -18.95 20.62 24.22
C PHE A 752 -19.67 21.22 25.42
N HIS A 753 -19.72 20.45 26.51
CA HIS A 753 -20.09 20.93 27.83
C HIS A 753 -19.09 22.00 28.30
N GLY A 754 -19.58 23.13 28.80
CA GLY A 754 -18.74 24.22 29.30
C GLY A 754 -18.44 25.30 28.25
N THR A 755 -17.95 26.43 28.75
CA THR A 755 -17.56 27.57 27.91
C THR A 755 -16.05 27.54 27.71
N TRP A 756 -15.61 27.34 26.47
CA TRP A 756 -14.22 27.06 26.11
C TRP A 756 -13.74 28.03 25.04
N THR A 757 -12.63 28.72 25.28
CA THR A 757 -12.01 29.57 24.27
C THR A 757 -10.95 28.77 23.52
N LEU A 758 -11.02 28.76 22.20
CA LEU A 758 -10.03 28.12 21.34
C LEU A 758 -8.71 28.91 21.38
N ASP A 759 -7.56 28.24 21.43
CA ASP A 759 -6.28 28.94 21.37
C ASP A 759 -5.98 29.51 19.97
N GLU A 760 -5.07 30.49 19.88
CA GLU A 760 -4.76 31.20 18.64
C GLU A 760 -4.30 30.27 17.52
N THR A 761 -3.53 29.23 17.85
CA THR A 761 -3.04 28.24 16.88
C THR A 761 -4.16 27.37 16.31
N SER A 762 -5.17 27.06 17.12
CA SER A 762 -6.32 26.25 16.73
C SER A 762 -7.40 27.08 16.02
N ALA A 763 -7.42 28.41 16.19
CA ALA A 763 -8.41 29.31 15.59
C ALA A 763 -8.43 29.25 14.06
N ALA A 764 -7.29 28.97 13.43
CA ALA A 764 -7.20 28.79 11.98
C ALA A 764 -7.87 27.49 11.47
N GLU A 765 -8.07 26.50 12.34
CA GLU A 765 -8.64 25.19 11.99
C GLU A 765 -10.18 25.15 12.12
N ALA A 766 -10.78 26.15 12.78
CA ALA A 766 -12.22 26.25 13.01
C ALA A 766 -12.89 27.24 12.05
N LEU A 767 -14.02 26.82 11.47
CA LEU A 767 -14.88 27.73 10.67
C LEU A 767 -15.65 28.71 11.56
N SER A 768 -16.10 28.24 12.73
CA SER A 768 -16.84 29.06 13.68
C SER A 768 -16.78 28.48 15.09
N VAL A 769 -16.75 29.36 16.08
CA VAL A 769 -16.89 29.02 17.50
C VAL A 769 -17.98 29.90 18.10
N THR A 770 -18.98 29.30 18.74
CA THR A 770 -20.08 30.01 19.39
C THR A 770 -20.32 29.49 20.80
N HIS A 771 -20.76 30.36 21.71
CA HIS A 771 -21.14 30.00 23.07
C HIS A 771 -22.62 30.24 23.29
N THR A 772 -23.35 29.23 23.73
CA THR A 772 -24.80 29.33 24.00
C THR A 772 -25.12 28.41 25.17
N ASP A 773 -25.88 28.88 26.14
CA ASP A 773 -26.36 28.10 27.30
C ASP A 773 -25.24 27.36 28.07
N GLY A 774 -24.07 27.99 28.23
CA GLY A 774 -22.93 27.41 28.93
C GLY A 774 -22.23 26.27 28.17
N GLN A 775 -22.53 26.11 26.88
CA GLN A 775 -21.90 25.14 25.96
C GLN A 775 -21.05 25.87 24.92
N THR A 776 -20.08 25.14 24.37
CA THR A 776 -19.25 25.61 23.26
C THR A 776 -19.52 24.78 22.03
N ARG A 777 -19.90 25.43 20.94
CA ARG A 777 -20.09 24.80 19.64
C ARG A 777 -18.96 25.21 18.71
N VAL A 778 -18.31 24.22 18.09
CA VAL A 778 -17.23 24.42 17.11
C VAL A 778 -17.58 23.72 15.83
N THR A 779 -17.43 24.42 14.70
CA THR A 779 -17.58 23.83 13.37
C THR A 779 -16.21 23.75 12.70
N VAL A 780 -15.87 22.57 12.18
CA VAL A 780 -14.60 22.29 11.49
C VAL A 780 -14.83 21.63 10.13
N VAL A 781 -13.85 21.78 9.23
CA VAL A 781 -13.80 21.04 7.96
C VAL A 781 -12.81 19.89 8.09
N LEU A 782 -13.32 18.67 7.95
CA LEU A 782 -12.57 17.43 7.97
C LEU A 782 -12.42 16.92 6.54
N GLU A 783 -11.20 16.85 6.03
CA GLU A 783 -10.93 16.48 4.63
C GLU A 783 -9.85 15.39 4.57
N ASP A 784 -9.97 14.47 3.60
CA ASP A 784 -9.00 13.39 3.35
C ASP A 784 -8.76 12.46 4.55
N GLY A 785 -9.68 12.48 5.51
CA GLY A 785 -9.55 11.81 6.80
C GLY A 785 -8.40 12.31 7.65
N PHE A 786 -7.80 13.47 7.35
CA PHE A 786 -6.71 14.02 8.15
C PHE A 786 -7.20 14.53 9.52
N PRO A 787 -6.34 14.44 10.55
CA PRO A 787 -6.69 14.92 11.87
C PRO A 787 -6.67 16.44 11.90
N ARG A 788 -7.64 17.01 12.63
CA ARG A 788 -7.60 18.37 13.15
C ARG A 788 -7.30 18.29 14.63
N TYR A 789 -6.40 19.16 15.09
CA TYR A 789 -6.03 19.26 16.50
C TYR A 789 -6.53 20.58 17.04
N LEU A 790 -7.36 20.54 18.07
CA LEU A 790 -7.98 21.72 18.67
C LEU A 790 -7.62 21.77 20.14
N ASN A 791 -7.13 22.91 20.59
CA ASN A 791 -6.84 23.17 21.99
C ASN A 791 -7.74 24.30 22.50
N PHE A 792 -8.31 24.06 23.67
CA PHE A 792 -9.26 24.94 24.32
C PHE A 792 -8.80 25.25 25.74
N ILE A 793 -9.12 26.46 26.19
CA ILE A 793 -8.93 26.90 27.57
C ILE A 793 -10.30 27.26 28.14
N GLU A 794 -10.61 26.74 29.32
CA GLU A 794 -11.84 27.04 30.04
C GLU A 794 -11.98 28.57 30.23
N LYS A 795 -13.09 29.12 29.75
CA LYS A 795 -13.40 30.55 29.89
C LYS A 795 -13.78 30.81 31.34
N LYS A 796 -13.15 31.83 31.94
CA LYS A 796 -13.46 32.29 33.30
C LYS A 796 -14.89 32.76 33.46
#